data_AF-A0A4R5A7U1-F1
#
_entry.id   AF-A0A4R5A7U1-F1
#
_cell.length_a   1.000
_cell.length_b   1.000
_cell.length_c   1.000
_cell.angle_alpha   90.00
_cell.angle_beta   90.00
_cell.angle_gamma   90.00
#
_symmetry.space_group_name_H-M   'P 1'
#
loop_
_entity.id
_entity.type
_entity.pdbx_description
1 polymer ?
#
loop_
_entity_poly.entity_id
_entity_poly.type
_entity_poly.pdbx_seq_one_letter_code
_entity_poly.pdbx_strand_id
1 'polypeptide(L)'
;MARPFDRTILIPTTRGPAWRIAALVMALALVPFLLAGPAQAQTARTAPAPADDGARFNVLVFSGVTNFYHDSIPAGIDTVRELGAEHGFAVTVTDDASIFSDKGLRPFDVVIFNNTNSTPERGNLLDPSQRAAFQRYINGGGGFVGWHSATGTERDWDWYAGLVGAEFQNHPAPRPGRIEVLDHAHPSTEGLPELWERTEEWYNWQATPNGNVHVLTEIRTTDNPQGLNEGPEHAHAWCQVYDGGRSWYTASGHHAETFDEPLFREHILGGIEWAAGAVPGDCGATEWNSFRKVQLEDDTNLADPYEIAPLPDGRVLYIQRTGQIKLIHQNGDEATTTLAGDLQLSLPTTRTADGLTGIAIDEDFAENGWLYLLYTVPPAEPLYRLSRFTLVGDTLDMASEEVVLEFPIWRNELLANVHMAGSLAMDDEGDLYIATGDNTDPFVQSGYTPIDERAGRRAADAQATSGNTNDLRGKILRIHPEDDGGYTIPEGNLFPESADATDQTRPEIYAMGFRNPFTISYDDAGDALLVADYGPDASAPNPLRGPAGLVEQNRILEAGNYGWPYCIGPNIPFVDFDFATGTSGEPFDCENPVNDSPNNTGLRELPPVQEPLVWYGKRGEHSGLFPEITGGGAPMTGPVYDYDKDLDSDTKFPQYFDGKWFAFEYGADWYKTISIMTEAAASDRFTPAEPGDLQSINSFLPGETFNSPFDAEFGPDGSLYTIDFGGGSGVGRGDHNDGSGIYRIDYVGGEDVTEPRDRCFGGYGTDVPVWFGEGSDSGVPNRDSGDGCTIMDLIEHEQPFTNHGDFVRTVEGITSQLVADGVLTQRERAAVIRAAAGSEIGKAPKLDGDRQVPAEQIGVVGYTVRATMPAPNTEATLAALAACGYQNIEPSSNLYGYTGDQLGELIAAAGMRAPSVGLDLGQIERNIEGVIETAKALGAEYVRISGSARWDAADYSRVADILNEQGARAKEEGITLAYHNHDFEFRTEDGVRLYDVLVRETDPNLVDMELDLYWAVDAGVDPVGLIQQYPGRFSLLHVKDRAADGSFADVGEGTIDFGRIFAHSELAGVDYYFTENDQPRPDGISSACDSMAYLQTLRY
;
A
#
# COMPACT_ATOMS: atom_id res chain seq x y z
N MET A 1 41.49 -1.22 -17.75
CA MET A 1 42.76 -0.57 -18.19
C MET A 1 42.38 0.72 -18.92
N ALA A 2 42.37 1.86 -18.25
CA ALA A 2 43.50 2.77 -18.00
C ALA A 2 43.59 3.91 -19.06
N ARG A 3 42.96 5.05 -18.69
CA ARG A 3 43.28 6.46 -19.00
C ARG A 3 44.79 6.78 -18.73
N PRO A 4 45.40 7.96 -19.03
CA PRO A 4 44.83 9.34 -18.90
C PRO A 4 45.45 10.47 -19.76
N PHE A 5 44.94 11.71 -19.59
CA PHE A 5 45.64 12.99 -19.32
C PHE A 5 44.82 14.22 -19.82
N ASP A 6 45.06 15.44 -19.34
CA ASP A 6 44.68 16.13 -18.08
C ASP A 6 44.73 17.67 -18.37
N ARG A 7 44.25 18.47 -17.41
CA ARG A 7 43.79 19.87 -17.38
C ARG A 7 44.82 21.04 -17.48
N THR A 8 44.25 22.23 -17.79
CA THR A 8 44.53 23.63 -17.32
C THR A 8 45.86 24.33 -17.70
N ILE A 9 45.90 25.66 -18.00
CA ILE A 9 46.16 26.78 -17.05
C ILE A 9 46.34 28.18 -17.78
N LEU A 10 45.81 29.27 -17.17
CA LEU A 10 46.20 30.73 -17.07
C LEU A 10 46.02 31.85 -18.15
N ILE A 11 45.17 32.84 -17.79
CA ILE A 11 45.30 34.33 -17.62
C ILE A 11 46.34 35.14 -18.44
N PRO A 12 45.99 36.40 -18.83
CA PRO A 12 46.83 37.54 -18.42
C PRO A 12 46.06 38.74 -17.82
N THR A 13 46.71 39.39 -16.86
CA THR A 13 46.33 40.57 -16.07
C THR A 13 46.88 41.90 -16.61
N THR A 14 46.36 43.01 -16.04
CA THR A 14 46.95 44.38 -15.85
C THR A 14 46.59 45.45 -16.92
N ARG A 15 46.33 46.75 -16.64
CA ARG A 15 46.70 47.73 -15.59
C ARG A 15 45.75 48.98 -15.70
N GLY A 16 45.50 49.71 -14.59
CA GLY A 16 44.94 51.11 -14.58
C GLY A 16 45.96 52.18 -15.03
N PRO A 17 45.83 53.52 -14.75
CA PRO A 17 44.99 54.20 -13.74
C PRO A 17 44.35 55.59 -14.10
N ALA A 18 43.44 56.05 -13.23
CA ALA A 18 43.08 57.39 -12.70
C ALA A 18 43.38 58.74 -13.44
N TRP A 19 42.40 59.68 -13.36
CA TRP A 19 42.41 61.06 -12.74
C TRP A 19 41.00 61.71 -13.02
N ARG A 20 40.13 62.15 -12.08
CA ARG A 20 40.12 63.35 -11.18
C ARG A 20 40.10 64.68 -12.01
N ILE A 21 39.19 65.70 -11.92
CA ILE A 21 38.52 66.43 -10.81
C ILE A 21 37.45 67.46 -11.34
N ALA A 22 36.37 67.67 -10.55
CA ALA A 22 35.53 68.89 -10.27
C ALA A 22 34.74 69.66 -11.35
N ALA A 23 33.74 70.51 -11.04
CA ALA A 23 32.71 70.63 -9.98
C ALA A 23 31.94 71.95 -10.24
N LEU A 24 30.61 71.91 -10.10
CA LEU A 24 29.72 72.91 -9.47
C LEU A 24 29.40 74.30 -10.09
N VAL A 25 28.12 74.70 -9.89
CA VAL A 25 27.52 76.08 -9.76
C VAL A 25 26.96 76.68 -11.09
N MET A 26 25.71 77.19 -11.27
CA MET A 26 24.65 77.74 -10.40
C MET A 26 23.28 77.91 -11.12
N ALA A 27 22.20 77.82 -10.33
CA ALA A 27 21.03 78.74 -10.18
C ALA A 27 20.07 79.10 -11.35
N LEU A 28 18.81 79.50 -11.15
CA LEU A 28 17.72 79.35 -10.13
C LEU A 28 16.62 80.36 -10.57
N ALA A 29 15.34 79.96 -10.53
CA ALA A 29 14.19 80.86 -10.37
C ALA A 29 13.06 80.06 -9.69
N LEU A 30 12.90 80.18 -8.35
CA LEU A 30 11.86 80.95 -7.59
C LEU A 30 10.52 80.16 -7.46
N VAL A 31 10.15 79.42 -6.39
CA VAL A 31 9.98 79.67 -4.90
C VAL A 31 8.69 80.48 -4.58
N PRO A 32 7.90 80.32 -3.46
CA PRO A 32 7.93 79.39 -2.28
C PRO A 32 6.58 78.80 -1.70
N PHE A 33 6.73 77.75 -0.85
CA PHE A 33 6.10 77.42 0.48
C PHE A 33 4.57 77.33 0.67
N LEU A 34 3.97 76.48 1.53
CA LEU A 34 4.29 75.27 2.31
C LEU A 34 3.02 74.96 3.14
N LEU A 35 2.70 73.67 3.39
CA LEU A 35 2.12 73.07 4.63
C LEU A 35 1.08 71.96 4.34
N ALA A 36 1.49 70.69 4.39
CA ALA A 36 0.82 69.55 5.05
C ALA A 36 1.69 68.29 4.85
N GLY A 37 1.81 67.45 5.89
CA GLY A 37 2.78 66.35 6.00
C GLY A 37 2.53 65.13 5.09
N PRO A 38 3.41 64.11 5.14
CA PRO A 38 3.26 62.90 4.34
C PRO A 38 2.03 62.12 4.82
N ALA A 39 1.12 61.83 3.89
CA ALA A 39 0.04 60.89 4.12
C ALA A 39 0.64 59.50 4.36
N GLN A 40 0.45 58.98 5.57
CA GLN A 40 0.62 57.57 5.86
C GLN A 40 -0.33 56.80 4.92
N ALA A 41 0.22 55.94 4.06
CA ALA A 41 -0.55 54.87 3.46
C ALA A 41 -0.97 53.95 4.61
N GLN A 42 -2.25 54.01 4.99
CA GLN A 42 -2.85 53.02 5.87
C GLN A 42 -2.81 51.68 5.14
N THR A 43 -1.90 50.81 5.55
CA THR A 43 -2.09 49.37 5.38
C THR A 43 -3.35 49.01 6.15
N ALA A 44 -4.43 48.72 5.42
CA ALA A 44 -5.60 48.12 6.04
C ALA A 44 -5.18 46.71 6.49
N ARG A 45 -4.83 46.57 7.78
CA ARG A 45 -4.88 45.29 8.47
C ARG A 45 -6.34 44.88 8.52
N THR A 46 -6.78 44.06 7.57
CA THR A 46 -8.00 43.28 7.72
C THR A 46 -7.73 42.24 8.79
N ALA A 47 -8.39 42.37 9.94
CA ALA A 47 -8.50 41.28 10.89
C ALA A 47 -9.15 40.07 10.19
N PRO A 48 -8.79 38.84 10.52
CA PRO A 48 -9.47 37.66 10.01
C PRO A 48 -10.97 37.77 10.33
N ALA A 49 -11.82 37.50 9.35
CA ALA A 49 -13.24 37.34 9.59
C ALA A 49 -13.43 36.14 10.54
N PRO A 50 -14.37 36.21 11.50
CA PRO A 50 -14.71 35.03 12.28
C PRO A 50 -15.23 33.92 11.34
N ALA A 51 -14.95 32.67 11.68
CA ALA A 51 -15.54 31.49 11.04
C ALA A 51 -17.06 31.68 10.93
N ASP A 52 -17.62 31.40 9.76
CA ASP A 52 -19.06 31.43 9.53
C ASP A 52 -19.62 30.09 10.03
N ASP A 53 -20.50 30.11 11.05
CA ASP A 53 -21.07 28.93 11.72
C ASP A 53 -21.92 28.01 10.79
N GLY A 54 -21.87 28.22 9.47
CA GLY A 54 -22.56 27.44 8.44
C GLY A 54 -21.70 26.97 7.26
N ALA A 55 -20.37 27.16 7.29
CA ALA A 55 -19.47 26.62 6.26
C ALA A 55 -19.22 25.12 6.45
N ARG A 56 -19.10 24.36 5.35
CA ARG A 56 -18.78 22.92 5.34
C ARG A 56 -17.37 22.65 5.89
N PHE A 57 -16.42 23.50 5.52
CA PHE A 57 -15.03 23.50 5.97
C PHE A 57 -14.39 24.88 5.69
N ASN A 58 -13.17 25.09 6.17
CA ASN A 58 -12.46 26.36 6.14
C ASN A 58 -11.12 26.22 5.41
N VAL A 59 -10.86 27.13 4.49
CA VAL A 59 -9.70 27.14 3.60
C VAL A 59 -8.80 28.34 3.88
N LEU A 60 -7.51 28.10 4.04
CA LEU A 60 -6.47 29.13 4.01
C LEU A 60 -5.77 29.13 2.66
N VAL A 61 -5.92 30.21 1.88
CA VAL A 61 -5.13 30.44 0.67
C VAL A 61 -3.89 31.26 1.04
N PHE A 62 -2.74 30.63 0.99
CA PHE A 62 -1.44 31.25 1.20
C PHE A 62 -0.72 31.49 -0.15
N SER A 63 -0.27 32.73 -0.36
CA SER A 63 0.41 33.16 -1.60
C SER A 63 1.74 33.87 -1.34
N GLY A 64 2.47 33.44 -0.31
CA GLY A 64 3.80 33.98 0.01
C GLY A 64 4.84 33.67 -1.08
N VAL A 65 5.66 34.67 -1.44
CA VAL A 65 6.70 34.55 -2.47
C VAL A 65 7.95 35.33 -2.09
N THR A 66 9.13 34.70 -2.20
CA THR A 66 10.44 35.35 -2.03
C THR A 66 11.34 35.24 -3.26
N ASN A 67 11.11 34.26 -4.14
CA ASN A 67 11.93 34.04 -5.34
C ASN A 67 11.24 34.51 -6.64
N PHE A 68 10.14 33.88 -7.07
CA PHE A 68 9.45 34.25 -8.31
C PHE A 68 7.93 34.37 -8.13
N TYR A 69 7.37 35.52 -8.50
CA TYR A 69 5.94 35.81 -8.40
C TYR A 69 5.24 35.49 -9.73
N HIS A 70 4.17 34.70 -9.67
CA HIS A 70 3.37 34.33 -10.83
C HIS A 70 2.17 35.28 -10.97
N ASP A 71 1.95 35.79 -12.19
CA ASP A 71 0.83 36.70 -12.47
C ASP A 71 -0.55 36.02 -12.33
N SER A 72 -0.59 34.67 -12.24
CA SER A 72 -1.79 33.87 -11.99
C SER A 72 -2.26 33.85 -10.53
N ILE A 73 -1.45 34.30 -9.56
CA ILE A 73 -1.81 34.30 -8.12
C ILE A 73 -3.18 34.96 -7.85
N PRO A 74 -3.50 36.16 -8.38
CA PRO A 74 -4.81 36.77 -8.16
C PRO A 74 -5.98 35.95 -8.73
N ALA A 75 -5.80 35.32 -9.90
CA ALA A 75 -6.83 34.49 -10.52
C ALA A 75 -7.13 33.23 -9.69
N GLY A 76 -6.10 32.61 -9.12
CA GLY A 76 -6.26 31.50 -8.17
C GLY A 76 -7.01 31.90 -6.90
N ILE A 77 -6.69 33.08 -6.33
CA ILE A 77 -7.41 33.62 -5.15
C ILE A 77 -8.89 33.84 -5.46
N ASP A 78 -9.20 34.50 -6.57
CA ASP A 78 -10.57 34.83 -6.94
C ASP A 78 -11.37 33.56 -7.24
N THR A 79 -10.75 32.57 -7.89
CA THR A 79 -11.37 31.26 -8.16
C THR A 79 -11.71 30.50 -6.89
N VAL A 80 -10.80 30.40 -5.91
CA VAL A 80 -11.10 29.71 -4.64
C VAL A 80 -12.23 30.42 -3.88
N ARG A 81 -12.30 31.75 -3.93
CA ARG A 81 -13.42 32.50 -3.32
C ARG A 81 -14.75 32.21 -4.01
N GLU A 82 -14.75 32.13 -5.33
CA GLU A 82 -15.95 31.78 -6.10
C GLU A 82 -16.41 30.36 -5.78
N LEU A 83 -15.49 29.39 -5.80
CA LEU A 83 -15.78 28.00 -5.43
C LEU A 83 -16.28 27.91 -3.99
N GLY A 84 -15.68 28.65 -3.05
CA GLY A 84 -16.14 28.67 -1.65
C GLY A 84 -17.55 29.22 -1.50
N ALA A 85 -17.89 30.27 -2.25
CA ALA A 85 -19.24 30.83 -2.27
C ALA A 85 -20.28 29.89 -2.92
N GLU A 86 -19.87 29.11 -3.92
CA GLU A 86 -20.73 28.17 -4.65
C GLU A 86 -20.93 26.84 -3.89
N HIS A 87 -19.87 26.30 -3.31
CA HIS A 87 -19.85 24.96 -2.69
C HIS A 87 -19.87 24.99 -1.16
N GLY A 88 -19.92 26.18 -0.56
CA GLY A 88 -20.24 26.36 0.86
C GLY A 88 -19.06 26.20 1.82
N PHE A 89 -17.84 26.58 1.41
CA PHE A 89 -16.66 26.60 2.29
C PHE A 89 -16.12 28.02 2.48
N ALA A 90 -15.58 28.30 3.67
CA ALA A 90 -15.07 29.63 4.01
C ALA A 90 -13.63 29.81 3.51
N VAL A 91 -13.29 30.99 2.99
CA VAL A 91 -11.98 31.27 2.40
C VAL A 91 -11.30 32.45 3.08
N THR A 92 -10.14 32.20 3.67
CA THR A 92 -9.22 33.25 4.15
C THR A 92 -8.00 33.31 3.24
N VAL A 93 -7.56 34.52 2.89
CA VAL A 93 -6.45 34.74 1.97
C VAL A 93 -5.38 35.59 2.64
N THR A 94 -4.12 35.18 2.55
CA THR A 94 -2.98 35.94 3.09
C THR A 94 -1.68 35.61 2.36
N ASP A 95 -0.74 36.56 2.36
CA ASP A 95 0.68 36.37 2.03
C ASP A 95 1.58 36.53 3.27
N ASP A 96 0.98 36.82 4.44
CA ASP A 96 1.68 37.00 5.71
C ASP A 96 1.91 35.64 6.39
N ALA A 97 3.16 35.19 6.38
CA ALA A 97 3.58 33.92 6.99
C ALA A 97 3.32 33.84 8.51
N SER A 98 3.04 34.96 9.21
CA SER A 98 2.71 34.91 10.64
C SER A 98 1.43 34.13 10.97
N ILE A 99 0.62 33.79 9.95
CA ILE A 99 -0.50 32.86 10.09
C ILE A 99 -0.06 31.42 10.43
N PHE A 100 1.16 31.02 10.05
CA PHE A 100 1.73 29.69 10.35
C PHE A 100 2.17 29.62 11.82
N SER A 101 1.19 29.53 12.70
CA SER A 101 1.32 29.22 14.12
C SER A 101 0.18 28.26 14.47
N ASP A 102 0.30 27.51 15.56
CA ASP A 102 -0.73 26.51 15.93
C ASP A 102 -2.13 27.15 15.97
N LYS A 103 -2.27 28.30 16.62
CA LYS A 103 -3.52 29.07 16.62
C LYS A 103 -3.91 29.65 15.27
N GLY A 104 -2.94 30.09 14.47
CA GLY A 104 -3.22 30.73 13.19
C GLY A 104 -3.72 29.74 12.14
N LEU A 105 -3.25 28.49 12.18
CA LEU A 105 -3.67 27.43 11.26
C LEU A 105 -4.92 26.68 11.73
N ARG A 106 -5.14 26.62 13.06
CA ARG A 106 -6.23 25.87 13.68
C ARG A 106 -7.64 26.08 13.10
N PRO A 107 -8.06 27.28 12.64
CA PRO A 107 -9.39 27.46 12.07
C PRO A 107 -9.59 26.82 10.69
N PHE A 108 -8.53 26.29 10.07
CA PHE A 108 -8.56 25.80 8.70
C PHE A 108 -8.51 24.28 8.69
N ASP A 109 -9.28 23.68 7.79
CA ASP A 109 -9.29 22.24 7.51
C ASP A 109 -8.33 21.92 6.36
N VAL A 110 -8.06 22.90 5.48
CA VAL A 110 -7.10 22.79 4.38
C VAL A 110 -6.32 24.10 4.16
N VAL A 111 -5.02 23.97 3.89
CA VAL A 111 -4.14 25.07 3.49
C VAL A 111 -3.73 24.91 2.03
N ILE A 112 -4.03 25.92 1.22
CA ILE A 112 -3.67 26.00 -0.20
C ILE A 112 -2.41 26.84 -0.36
N PHE A 113 -1.37 26.26 -0.94
CA PHE A 113 -0.19 26.98 -1.43
C PHE A 113 -0.42 27.39 -2.88
N ASN A 114 -1.03 28.57 -3.05
CA ASN A 114 -1.36 29.10 -4.36
C ASN A 114 -0.12 29.76 -4.99
N ASN A 115 0.56 29.01 -5.86
CA ASN A 115 1.72 29.47 -6.63
C ASN A 115 2.83 30.08 -5.76
N THR A 116 3.02 29.55 -4.54
CA THR A 116 4.11 29.96 -3.64
C THR A 116 5.46 29.66 -4.30
N ASN A 117 6.51 30.41 -3.95
CA ASN A 117 7.85 30.14 -4.48
C ASN A 117 8.94 30.73 -3.59
N SER A 118 9.90 29.91 -3.16
CA SER A 118 11.05 30.34 -2.37
C SER A 118 12.30 29.52 -2.68
N THR A 119 13.46 30.13 -2.46
CA THR A 119 14.73 29.40 -2.41
C THR A 119 15.55 29.91 -1.22
N PRO A 120 16.47 29.11 -0.67
CA PRO A 120 17.33 29.54 0.43
C PRO A 120 18.13 30.80 0.08
N GLU A 121 18.55 30.97 -1.18
CA GLU A 121 19.32 32.14 -1.65
C GLU A 121 18.48 33.42 -1.71
N ARG A 122 17.17 33.28 -1.88
CA ARG A 122 16.20 34.39 -1.94
C ARG A 122 15.44 34.59 -0.62
N GLY A 123 15.63 33.67 0.34
CA GLY A 123 14.99 33.63 1.63
C GLY A 123 13.81 32.65 1.63
N ASN A 124 13.68 31.87 2.70
CA ASN A 124 12.54 30.97 2.89
C ASN A 124 11.27 31.77 3.26
N LEU A 125 10.09 31.19 3.00
CA LEU A 125 8.79 31.78 3.39
C LEU A 125 8.54 31.63 4.87
N LEU A 126 8.86 30.44 5.41
CA LEU A 126 8.60 30.07 6.79
C LEU A 126 9.91 30.02 7.58
N ASP A 127 9.89 30.62 8.77
CA ASP A 127 10.94 30.44 9.76
C ASP A 127 10.81 29.09 10.50
N PRO A 128 11.80 28.66 11.30
CA PRO A 128 11.76 27.36 11.97
C PRO A 128 10.53 27.14 12.87
N SER A 129 10.00 28.18 13.50
CA SER A 129 8.82 28.05 14.36
C SER A 129 7.54 27.88 13.55
N GLN A 130 7.46 28.56 12.41
CA GLN A 130 6.35 28.46 11.46
C GLN A 130 6.34 27.11 10.76
N ARG A 131 7.52 26.60 10.37
CA ARG A 131 7.69 25.24 9.84
C ARG A 131 7.18 24.20 10.82
N ALA A 132 7.59 24.28 12.09
CA ALA A 132 7.15 23.34 13.12
C ALA A 132 5.63 23.39 13.36
N ALA A 133 5.02 24.58 13.34
CA ALA A 133 3.56 24.71 13.44
C ALA A 133 2.83 24.10 12.22
N PHE A 134 3.41 24.24 11.03
CA PHE A 134 2.85 23.63 9.83
C PHE A 134 2.96 22.10 9.84
N GLN A 135 4.08 21.54 10.34
CA GLN A 135 4.22 20.10 10.53
C GLN A 135 3.15 19.57 11.47
N ARG A 136 3.01 20.17 12.67
CA ARG A 136 1.96 19.76 13.62
C ARG A 136 0.55 19.86 13.05
N TYR A 137 0.28 20.88 12.23
CA TYR A 137 -1.00 21.00 11.54
C TYR A 137 -1.26 19.80 10.61
N ILE A 138 -0.28 19.38 9.80
CA ILE A 138 -0.39 18.19 8.96
C ILE A 138 -0.48 16.91 9.82
N ASN A 139 0.35 16.78 10.86
CA ASN A 139 0.32 15.65 11.80
C ASN A 139 -1.04 15.46 12.48
N GLY A 140 -1.74 16.56 12.73
CA GLY A 140 -3.10 16.57 13.29
C GLY A 140 -4.22 16.36 12.26
N GLY A 141 -3.92 15.87 11.06
CA GLY A 141 -4.91 15.58 10.02
C GLY A 141 -5.28 16.77 9.12
N GLY A 142 -4.56 17.90 9.23
CA GLY A 142 -4.80 19.07 8.40
C GLY A 142 -4.49 18.82 6.92
N GLY A 143 -5.37 19.29 6.03
CA GLY A 143 -5.21 19.13 4.59
C GLY A 143 -4.21 20.11 3.99
N PHE A 144 -3.51 19.67 2.94
CA PHE A 144 -2.65 20.49 2.09
C PHE A 144 -3.06 20.39 0.62
N VAL A 145 -3.08 21.54 -0.06
CA VAL A 145 -3.24 21.64 -1.50
C VAL A 145 -2.10 22.50 -2.05
N GLY A 146 -1.36 21.98 -3.01
CA GLY A 146 -0.37 22.75 -3.77
C GLY A 146 -0.72 22.76 -5.24
N TRP A 147 -0.43 23.85 -5.94
CA TRP A 147 -0.44 23.80 -7.40
C TRP A 147 0.70 24.59 -8.04
N HIS A 148 1.08 24.11 -9.21
CA HIS A 148 2.13 24.65 -10.06
C HIS A 148 3.42 24.94 -9.28
N SER A 149 3.69 26.20 -8.96
CA SER A 149 4.94 26.61 -8.31
C SER A 149 5.09 26.14 -6.85
N ALA A 150 4.05 25.55 -6.23
CA ALA A 150 4.15 25.01 -4.87
C ALA A 150 5.31 24.00 -4.70
N THR A 151 5.64 23.21 -5.73
CA THR A 151 6.83 22.32 -5.76
C THR A 151 8.17 23.05 -5.82
N GLY A 152 8.16 24.35 -6.12
CA GLY A 152 9.31 25.23 -6.12
C GLY A 152 9.52 26.02 -4.82
N THR A 153 8.88 25.61 -3.73
CA THR A 153 8.84 26.28 -2.41
C THR A 153 9.64 25.51 -1.36
N GLU A 154 10.20 26.21 -0.35
CA GLU A 154 10.95 25.66 0.78
C GLU A 154 12.01 24.59 0.40
N ARG A 155 12.77 24.82 -0.67
CA ARG A 155 13.71 23.85 -1.30
C ARG A 155 14.91 23.39 -0.44
N ASP A 156 15.01 23.83 0.82
CA ASP A 156 15.97 23.32 1.81
C ASP A 156 15.30 22.48 2.91
N TRP A 157 14.04 22.10 2.71
CA TRP A 157 13.24 21.43 3.70
C TRP A 157 12.67 20.12 3.15
N ASP A 158 13.45 19.04 3.33
CA ASP A 158 13.12 17.70 2.83
C ASP A 158 11.72 17.21 3.26
N TRP A 159 11.26 17.57 4.45
CA TRP A 159 9.90 17.23 4.91
C TRP A 159 8.82 17.89 4.05
N TYR A 160 9.01 19.15 3.62
CA TYR A 160 8.05 19.81 2.72
C TYR A 160 8.10 19.20 1.33
N ALA A 161 9.29 18.84 0.84
CA ALA A 161 9.43 18.09 -0.41
C ALA A 161 8.64 16.77 -0.36
N GLY A 162 8.68 16.05 0.77
CA GLY A 162 7.84 14.87 1.02
C GLY A 162 6.34 15.21 1.03
N LEU A 163 5.92 16.24 1.76
CA LEU A 163 4.51 16.68 1.81
C LEU A 163 3.95 17.00 0.42
N VAL A 164 4.68 17.75 -0.41
CA VAL A 164 4.21 18.07 -1.77
C VAL A 164 4.34 16.87 -2.71
N GLY A 165 5.27 15.95 -2.44
CA GLY A 165 5.48 14.70 -3.18
C GLY A 165 6.56 14.78 -4.27
N ALA A 166 6.93 15.98 -4.73
CA ALA A 166 8.02 16.18 -5.69
C ALA A 166 8.68 17.56 -5.54
N GLU A 167 9.94 17.65 -5.99
CA GLU A 167 10.66 18.91 -6.09
C GLU A 167 10.84 19.35 -7.54
N PHE A 168 10.50 20.61 -7.82
CA PHE A 168 10.69 21.20 -9.15
C PHE A 168 12.18 21.25 -9.56
N GLN A 169 12.49 20.75 -10.75
CA GLN A 169 13.82 20.83 -11.35
C GLN A 169 13.92 21.93 -12.41
N ASN A 170 13.15 21.81 -13.50
CA ASN A 170 13.11 22.75 -14.62
C ASN A 170 11.83 22.52 -15.47
N HIS A 171 11.66 23.29 -16.54
CA HIS A 171 10.59 23.10 -17.51
C HIS A 171 11.02 23.63 -18.90
N PRO A 172 10.45 23.13 -20.02
CA PRO A 172 10.49 23.80 -21.31
C PRO A 172 9.60 25.06 -21.32
N ALA A 173 9.71 25.87 -22.38
CA ALA A 173 8.81 27.01 -22.55
C ALA A 173 7.33 26.56 -22.67
N PRO A 174 6.36 27.30 -22.10
CA PRO A 174 4.94 26.94 -22.14
C PRO A 174 4.45 26.60 -23.54
N ARG A 175 3.65 25.54 -23.65
CA ARG A 175 3.21 24.98 -24.95
C ARG A 175 2.02 24.03 -24.82
N PRO A 176 1.28 23.77 -25.91
CA PRO A 176 0.25 22.74 -25.93
C PRO A 176 0.79 21.34 -25.60
N GLY A 177 -0.04 20.53 -24.96
CA GLY A 177 0.16 19.10 -24.66
C GLY A 177 -1.17 18.47 -24.22
N ARG A 178 -1.18 17.15 -24.04
CA ARG A 178 -2.30 16.42 -23.42
C ARG A 178 -1.85 15.76 -22.12
N ILE A 179 -2.79 15.65 -21.20
CA ILE A 179 -2.66 14.93 -19.94
C ILE A 179 -3.48 13.64 -20.07
N GLU A 180 -2.92 12.51 -19.70
CA GLU A 180 -3.61 11.23 -19.52
C GLU A 180 -4.22 11.21 -18.12
N VAL A 181 -5.55 11.04 -18.05
CA VAL A 181 -6.26 10.88 -16.77
C VAL A 181 -6.30 9.40 -16.44
N LEU A 182 -5.51 9.00 -15.45
CA LEU A 182 -5.32 7.58 -15.12
C LEU A 182 -6.35 7.08 -14.10
N ASP A 183 -6.85 7.99 -13.28
CA ASP A 183 -7.82 7.74 -12.21
C ASP A 183 -9.10 8.56 -12.43
N HIS A 184 -10.24 7.88 -12.57
CA HIS A 184 -11.57 8.49 -12.61
C HIS A 184 -12.40 8.25 -11.34
N ALA A 185 -11.82 7.62 -10.31
CA ALA A 185 -12.45 7.40 -9.01
C ALA A 185 -12.20 8.57 -8.04
N HIS A 186 -11.03 9.20 -8.08
CA HIS A 186 -10.75 10.34 -7.20
C HIS A 186 -11.60 11.58 -7.54
N PRO A 187 -12.17 12.30 -6.55
CA PRO A 187 -13.08 13.44 -6.78
C PRO A 187 -12.49 14.58 -7.64
N SER A 188 -11.15 14.71 -7.69
CA SER A 188 -10.50 15.74 -8.52
C SER A 188 -10.44 15.37 -10.01
N THR A 189 -10.71 14.13 -10.38
CA THR A 189 -10.50 13.65 -11.76
C THR A 189 -11.70 12.91 -12.34
N GLU A 190 -12.71 12.56 -11.53
CA GLU A 190 -13.95 11.90 -11.99
C GLU A 190 -14.62 12.57 -13.20
N GLY A 191 -14.64 13.91 -13.27
CA GLY A 191 -15.28 14.67 -14.34
C GLY A 191 -14.36 15.09 -15.49
N LEU A 192 -13.06 14.74 -15.44
CA LEU A 192 -12.13 15.06 -16.52
C LEU A 192 -12.28 14.09 -17.70
N PRO A 193 -11.94 14.51 -18.93
CA PRO A 193 -11.86 13.59 -20.06
C PRO A 193 -10.60 12.72 -19.97
N GLU A 194 -10.63 11.53 -20.58
CA GLU A 194 -9.50 10.56 -20.57
C GLU A 194 -8.20 11.17 -21.11
N LEU A 195 -8.31 12.10 -22.07
CA LEU A 195 -7.22 12.90 -22.60
C LEU A 195 -7.54 14.39 -22.52
N TRP A 196 -6.85 15.09 -21.62
CA TRP A 196 -7.10 16.48 -21.34
C TRP A 196 -6.09 17.40 -22.05
N GLU A 197 -6.54 18.04 -23.14
CA GLU A 197 -5.70 18.97 -23.90
C GLU A 197 -5.63 20.37 -23.27
N ARG A 198 -4.41 20.89 -23.09
CA ARG A 198 -4.19 22.28 -22.69
C ARG A 198 -2.81 22.84 -23.04
N THR A 199 -2.64 24.14 -22.84
CA THR A 199 -1.33 24.81 -22.88
C THR A 199 -0.85 25.04 -21.46
N GLU A 200 0.31 24.50 -21.11
CA GLU A 200 0.86 24.61 -19.76
C GLU A 200 2.40 24.67 -19.79
N GLU A 201 2.98 25.04 -18.66
CA GLU A 201 4.40 24.95 -18.35
C GLU A 201 4.71 23.57 -17.73
N TRP A 202 5.06 22.61 -18.58
CA TRP A 202 5.28 21.21 -18.19
C TRP A 202 6.51 21.03 -17.29
N TYR A 203 6.34 20.56 -16.06
CA TYR A 203 7.44 20.45 -15.10
C TYR A 203 8.24 19.15 -15.24
N ASN A 204 9.53 19.25 -14.98
CA ASN A 204 10.40 18.13 -14.65
C ASN A 204 10.72 18.15 -13.15
N TRP A 205 10.79 16.97 -12.55
CA TRP A 205 11.07 16.73 -11.14
C TRP A 205 12.56 16.41 -10.91
N GLN A 206 13.03 16.65 -9.68
CA GLN A 206 14.39 16.22 -9.28
C GLN A 206 14.48 14.69 -9.16
N ALA A 207 13.40 14.07 -8.71
CA ALA A 207 13.15 12.64 -8.67
C ALA A 207 11.68 12.41 -9.02
N THR A 208 11.39 11.32 -9.73
CA THR A 208 10.02 10.97 -10.10
C THR A 208 9.20 10.66 -8.84
N PRO A 209 7.96 11.18 -8.74
CA PRO A 209 7.06 10.84 -7.64
C PRO A 209 6.39 9.47 -7.84
N ASN A 210 6.40 8.91 -9.06
CA ASN A 210 5.73 7.64 -9.39
C ASN A 210 6.15 6.53 -8.44
N GLY A 211 5.15 5.83 -7.88
CA GLY A 211 5.33 4.75 -6.92
C GLY A 211 5.43 5.17 -5.45
N ASN A 212 5.63 6.45 -5.16
CA ASN A 212 5.65 7.00 -3.79
C ASN A 212 4.40 7.84 -3.47
N VAL A 213 3.57 8.13 -4.47
CA VAL A 213 2.31 8.87 -4.34
C VAL A 213 1.26 8.20 -5.22
N HIS A 214 -0.02 8.50 -4.97
CA HIS A 214 -1.07 8.13 -5.90
C HIS A 214 -1.16 9.12 -7.06
N VAL A 215 -0.66 8.72 -8.24
CA VAL A 215 -0.66 9.48 -9.48
C VAL A 215 -2.05 9.42 -10.10
N LEU A 216 -2.70 10.57 -10.16
CA LEU A 216 -4.04 10.74 -10.73
C LEU A 216 -3.98 10.99 -12.23
N THR A 217 -2.95 11.72 -12.67
CA THR A 217 -2.77 12.11 -14.08
C THR A 217 -1.30 12.19 -14.47
N GLU A 218 -1.00 11.90 -15.73
CA GLU A 218 0.34 11.96 -16.32
C GLU A 218 0.37 12.84 -17.58
N ILE A 219 1.55 13.36 -17.95
CA ILE A 219 1.73 14.06 -19.22
C ILE A 219 1.85 13.01 -20.34
N ARG A 220 1.04 13.14 -21.40
CA ARG A 220 1.16 12.28 -22.59
C ARG A 220 2.47 12.56 -23.34
N THR A 221 3.51 11.80 -23.03
CA THR A 221 4.86 12.07 -23.55
C THR A 221 5.01 11.75 -25.04
N THR A 222 4.15 10.88 -25.60
CA THR A 222 4.10 10.54 -27.03
C THR A 222 3.69 11.72 -27.91
N ASP A 223 2.98 12.72 -27.37
CA ASP A 223 2.71 13.99 -28.05
C ASP A 223 3.96 14.88 -28.14
N ASN A 224 5.05 14.45 -27.52
CA ASN A 224 6.38 15.05 -27.54
C ASN A 224 6.37 16.55 -27.23
N PRO A 225 6.00 16.94 -26.00
CA PRO A 225 6.12 18.33 -25.56
C PRO A 225 7.58 18.84 -25.49
N GLN A 226 8.60 18.12 -25.97
CA GLN A 226 10.03 18.48 -26.06
C GLN A 226 10.63 19.19 -24.84
N GLY A 227 11.53 18.51 -24.14
CA GLY A 227 12.26 19.06 -22.98
C GLY A 227 11.90 18.41 -21.65
N LEU A 228 11.05 17.38 -21.68
CA LEU A 228 10.84 16.47 -20.55
C LEU A 228 12.02 15.51 -20.38
N ASN A 229 12.30 15.07 -19.15
CA ASN A 229 13.48 14.25 -18.85
C ASN A 229 13.26 13.08 -17.86
N GLU A 230 12.01 12.75 -17.53
CA GLU A 230 11.69 11.72 -16.51
C GLU A 230 11.34 10.35 -17.09
N GLY A 231 11.17 10.26 -18.40
CA GLY A 231 10.73 9.04 -19.06
C GLY A 231 9.28 9.18 -19.55
N PRO A 232 8.65 8.05 -19.90
CA PRO A 232 7.31 8.06 -20.47
C PRO A 232 6.19 8.23 -19.44
N GLU A 233 6.34 7.62 -18.26
CA GLU A 233 5.43 7.77 -17.11
C GLU A 233 5.82 9.05 -16.36
N HIS A 234 5.10 10.14 -16.65
CA HIS A 234 5.48 11.49 -16.22
C HIS A 234 4.34 12.15 -15.43
N ALA A 235 4.32 11.94 -14.11
CA ALA A 235 3.30 12.50 -13.21
C ALA A 235 3.05 14.00 -13.40
N HIS A 236 1.77 14.35 -13.47
CA HIS A 236 1.27 15.71 -13.58
C HIS A 236 0.48 16.14 -12.34
N ALA A 237 -0.38 15.28 -11.80
CA ALA A 237 -1.14 15.52 -10.57
C ALA A 237 -1.24 14.23 -9.75
N TRP A 238 -1.26 14.38 -8.43
CA TRP A 238 -1.26 13.26 -7.49
C TRP A 238 -1.87 13.64 -6.14
N CYS A 239 -2.20 12.61 -5.38
CA CYS A 239 -2.55 12.72 -3.97
C CYS A 239 -1.74 11.74 -3.14
N GLN A 240 -1.66 12.00 -1.84
CA GLN A 240 -1.04 11.11 -0.87
C GLN A 240 -1.54 11.44 0.54
N VAL A 241 -1.41 10.47 1.42
CA VAL A 241 -1.43 10.71 2.86
C VAL A 241 0.01 10.85 3.31
N TYR A 242 0.35 11.99 3.88
CA TYR A 242 1.72 12.28 4.30
C TYR A 242 1.74 12.75 5.75
N ASP A 243 2.42 11.98 6.59
CA ASP A 243 2.67 12.33 7.98
C ASP A 243 1.37 12.64 8.76
N GLY A 244 0.30 11.92 8.46
CA GLY A 244 -1.03 12.04 9.05
C GLY A 244 -2.02 12.98 8.35
N GLY A 245 -1.59 13.78 7.37
CA GLY A 245 -2.45 14.73 6.65
C GLY A 245 -2.66 14.36 5.18
N ARG A 246 -3.81 14.76 4.62
CA ARG A 246 -4.10 14.60 3.19
C ARG A 246 -3.41 15.69 2.37
N SER A 247 -2.64 15.27 1.37
CA SER A 247 -1.91 16.16 0.46
C SER A 247 -2.34 15.93 -0.98
N TRP A 248 -2.75 16.99 -1.67
CA TRP A 248 -3.11 16.95 -3.08
C TRP A 248 -2.30 17.99 -3.86
N TYR A 249 -1.80 17.61 -5.04
CA TYR A 249 -1.01 18.49 -5.89
C TYR A 249 -1.35 18.35 -7.38
N THR A 250 -1.29 19.48 -8.10
CA THR A 250 -1.34 19.52 -9.57
C THR A 250 -0.27 20.45 -10.15
N ALA A 251 0.41 20.06 -11.22
CA ALA A 251 1.43 20.89 -11.87
C ALA A 251 0.84 22.04 -12.72
N SER A 252 -0.47 22.01 -12.99
CA SER A 252 -1.21 23.05 -13.73
C SER A 252 -1.45 24.31 -12.88
N GLY A 253 -1.56 25.48 -13.53
CA GLY A 253 -1.88 26.76 -12.86
C GLY A 253 -0.90 27.91 -13.13
N HIS A 254 -0.04 27.78 -14.15
CA HIS A 254 0.91 28.84 -14.54
C HIS A 254 0.21 30.09 -15.08
N HIS A 255 -0.78 29.89 -15.96
CA HIS A 255 -1.50 30.96 -16.64
C HIS A 255 -2.72 31.40 -15.82
N ALA A 256 -3.03 32.71 -15.85
CA ALA A 256 -4.21 33.22 -15.16
C ALA A 256 -5.51 32.67 -15.79
N GLU A 257 -5.50 32.49 -17.10
CA GLU A 257 -6.62 31.98 -17.89
C GLU A 257 -6.96 30.52 -17.55
N THR A 258 -6.02 29.73 -17.01
CA THR A 258 -6.27 28.35 -16.58
C THR A 258 -7.40 28.30 -15.53
N PHE A 259 -7.50 29.33 -14.69
CA PHE A 259 -8.52 29.42 -13.63
C PHE A 259 -9.93 29.79 -14.14
N ASP A 260 -10.07 30.19 -15.41
CA ASP A 260 -11.35 30.38 -16.08
C ASP A 260 -11.86 29.07 -16.74
N GLU A 261 -11.01 28.03 -16.85
CA GLU A 261 -11.36 26.77 -17.51
C GLU A 261 -12.27 25.90 -16.62
N PRO A 262 -13.47 25.49 -17.09
CA PRO A 262 -14.41 24.71 -16.27
C PRO A 262 -13.81 23.42 -15.71
N LEU A 263 -13.12 22.63 -16.54
CA LEU A 263 -12.50 21.38 -16.11
C LEU A 263 -11.38 21.59 -15.08
N PHE A 264 -10.64 22.70 -15.16
CA PHE A 264 -9.60 22.98 -14.17
C PHE A 264 -10.20 23.40 -12.83
N ARG A 265 -11.30 24.16 -12.86
CA ARG A 265 -12.05 24.56 -11.65
C ARG A 265 -12.63 23.34 -10.93
N GLU A 266 -13.16 22.39 -11.68
CA GLU A 266 -13.63 21.10 -11.15
C GLU A 266 -12.48 20.29 -10.54
N HIS A 267 -11.35 20.20 -11.25
CA HIS A 267 -10.16 19.50 -10.77
C HIS A 267 -9.64 20.03 -9.43
N ILE A 268 -9.46 21.35 -9.31
CA ILE A 268 -9.00 21.94 -8.05
C ILE A 268 -10.08 21.89 -6.96
N LEU A 269 -11.38 21.94 -7.31
CA LEU A 269 -12.45 21.81 -6.33
C LEU A 269 -12.41 20.42 -5.68
N GLY A 270 -12.38 19.35 -6.48
CA GLY A 270 -12.32 17.99 -5.96
C GLY A 270 -11.05 17.74 -5.13
N GLY A 271 -9.91 18.30 -5.55
CA GLY A 271 -8.67 18.26 -4.77
C GLY A 271 -8.76 18.98 -3.42
N ILE A 272 -9.40 20.15 -3.39
CA ILE A 272 -9.64 20.93 -2.16
C ILE A 272 -10.60 20.20 -1.22
N GLU A 273 -11.72 19.69 -1.74
CA GLU A 273 -12.73 18.99 -0.93
C GLU A 273 -12.16 17.68 -0.36
N TRP A 274 -11.40 16.92 -1.15
CA TRP A 274 -10.74 15.69 -0.68
C TRP A 274 -9.68 16.00 0.38
N ALA A 275 -8.77 16.96 0.12
CA ALA A 275 -7.75 17.33 1.09
C ALA A 275 -8.35 17.82 2.42
N ALA A 276 -9.46 18.56 2.36
CA ALA A 276 -10.21 18.98 3.55
C ALA A 276 -10.93 17.83 4.29
N GLY A 277 -11.03 16.64 3.70
CA GLY A 277 -11.82 15.51 4.24
C GLY A 277 -13.33 15.68 4.07
N ALA A 278 -13.76 16.56 3.17
CA ALA A 278 -15.16 16.84 2.92
C ALA A 278 -15.81 15.82 1.97
N VAL A 279 -14.99 15.06 1.23
CA VAL A 279 -15.38 13.96 0.34
C VAL A 279 -14.37 12.81 0.47
N PRO A 280 -14.80 11.53 0.35
CA PRO A 280 -13.88 10.39 0.36
C PRO A 280 -13.10 10.30 -0.97
N GLY A 281 -11.99 9.56 -0.96
CA GLY A 281 -11.23 9.22 -2.16
C GLY A 281 -10.00 8.38 -1.79
N ASP A 282 -9.72 7.34 -2.56
CA ASP A 282 -8.52 6.51 -2.39
C ASP A 282 -7.28 7.27 -2.88
N CYS A 283 -6.17 7.15 -2.15
CA CYS A 283 -4.88 7.72 -2.55
C CYS A 283 -3.72 6.74 -2.30
N GLY A 284 -3.98 5.44 -2.45
CA GLY A 284 -2.97 4.39 -2.29
C GLY A 284 -2.71 3.58 -3.56
N ALA A 285 -3.57 3.65 -4.58
CA ALA A 285 -3.56 2.71 -5.71
C ALA A 285 -2.27 2.69 -6.56
N THR A 286 -1.48 3.76 -6.58
CA THR A 286 -0.15 3.77 -7.23
C THR A 286 1.00 4.09 -6.28
N GLU A 287 0.76 3.96 -4.98
CA GLU A 287 1.81 3.91 -3.98
C GLU A 287 2.18 2.43 -3.78
N TRP A 288 3.38 2.03 -4.21
CA TRP A 288 3.69 0.60 -4.30
C TRP A 288 3.87 -0.09 -2.95
N ASN A 289 3.98 0.67 -1.86
CA ASN A 289 3.96 0.13 -0.51
C ASN A 289 2.54 -0.24 -0.03
N SER A 290 1.50 0.16 -0.76
CA SER A 290 0.10 -0.21 -0.50
C SER A 290 -0.26 -1.61 -1.00
N PHE A 291 0.72 -2.35 -1.54
CA PHE A 291 0.54 -3.71 -2.03
C PHE A 291 1.43 -4.68 -1.30
N ARG A 292 0.93 -5.89 -1.10
CA ARG A 292 1.66 -6.97 -0.44
C ARG A 292 1.64 -8.23 -1.30
N LYS A 293 2.83 -8.74 -1.60
CA LYS A 293 3.02 -10.03 -2.28
C LYS A 293 3.09 -11.16 -1.25
N VAL A 294 2.05 -11.98 -1.19
CA VAL A 294 1.91 -13.13 -0.31
C VAL A 294 2.30 -14.41 -1.07
N GLN A 295 3.25 -15.17 -0.54
CA GLN A 295 3.65 -16.45 -1.15
C GLN A 295 2.68 -17.56 -0.76
N LEU A 296 2.06 -18.19 -1.76
CA LEU A 296 1.13 -19.31 -1.58
C LEU A 296 1.79 -20.67 -1.78
N GLU A 297 2.75 -20.74 -2.71
CA GLU A 297 3.52 -21.94 -2.98
C GLU A 297 4.96 -21.57 -3.33
N ASP A 298 5.90 -22.39 -2.86
CA ASP A 298 7.32 -22.19 -3.09
C ASP A 298 7.89 -23.15 -4.14
N ASP A 299 9.13 -22.89 -4.54
CA ASP A 299 9.79 -23.69 -5.57
C ASP A 299 9.94 -25.17 -5.17
N THR A 300 9.88 -25.52 -3.88
CA THR A 300 10.09 -26.91 -3.41
C THR A 300 9.00 -27.87 -3.87
N ASN A 301 7.80 -27.35 -4.17
CA ASN A 301 6.66 -28.12 -4.66
C ASN A 301 6.25 -27.77 -6.10
N LEU A 302 6.97 -26.87 -6.78
CA LEU A 302 6.70 -26.49 -8.16
C LEU A 302 7.66 -27.17 -9.14
N ALA A 303 7.07 -27.84 -10.13
CA ALA A 303 7.78 -28.47 -11.23
C ALA A 303 7.09 -28.15 -12.56
N ASP A 304 7.56 -27.10 -13.25
CA ASP A 304 7.03 -26.63 -14.53
C ASP A 304 5.54 -26.20 -14.40
N PRO A 305 5.20 -25.26 -13.48
CA PRO A 305 3.84 -24.73 -13.32
C PRO A 305 3.44 -23.93 -14.56
N TYR A 306 2.17 -24.01 -14.98
CA TYR A 306 1.75 -23.44 -16.26
C TYR A 306 0.60 -22.45 -16.15
N GLU A 307 -0.52 -22.83 -15.54
CA GLU A 307 -1.67 -21.94 -15.36
C GLU A 307 -2.33 -22.13 -14.00
N ILE A 308 -2.98 -21.08 -13.53
CA ILE A 308 -3.80 -21.03 -12.31
C ILE A 308 -5.27 -20.86 -12.65
N ALA A 309 -6.13 -21.28 -11.73
CA ALA A 309 -7.56 -20.99 -11.75
C ALA A 309 -8.06 -20.80 -10.31
N PRO A 310 -8.19 -19.55 -9.83
CA PRO A 310 -8.91 -19.25 -8.59
C PRO A 310 -10.34 -19.80 -8.67
N LEU A 311 -10.80 -20.42 -7.58
CA LEU A 311 -12.14 -20.99 -7.47
C LEU A 311 -13.07 -20.01 -6.72
N PRO A 312 -14.40 -20.06 -6.96
CA PRO A 312 -15.36 -19.20 -6.26
C PRO A 312 -15.36 -19.28 -4.73
N ASP A 313 -14.76 -20.33 -4.16
CA ASP A 313 -14.63 -20.50 -2.71
C ASP A 313 -13.25 -20.11 -2.13
N GLY A 314 -12.41 -19.44 -2.93
CA GLY A 314 -11.11 -18.92 -2.53
C GLY A 314 -9.95 -19.94 -2.57
N ARG A 315 -10.22 -21.20 -2.91
CA ARG A 315 -9.14 -22.15 -3.25
C ARG A 315 -8.57 -21.81 -4.62
N VAL A 316 -7.33 -22.20 -4.90
CA VAL A 316 -6.69 -21.94 -6.20
C VAL A 316 -6.20 -23.25 -6.80
N LEU A 317 -6.70 -23.61 -7.98
CA LEU A 317 -6.13 -24.68 -8.77
C LEU A 317 -4.89 -24.18 -9.51
N TYR A 318 -3.92 -25.06 -9.69
CA TYR A 318 -2.86 -24.83 -10.67
C TYR A 318 -2.44 -26.13 -11.32
N ILE A 319 -1.97 -26.00 -12.56
CA ILE A 319 -1.49 -27.13 -13.35
C ILE A 319 0.02 -27.09 -13.50
N GLN A 320 0.60 -28.28 -13.59
CA GLN A 320 1.98 -28.47 -14.00
C GLN A 320 2.01 -29.22 -15.32
N ARG A 321 2.93 -28.84 -16.21
CA ARG A 321 3.09 -29.49 -17.52
C ARG A 321 3.30 -31.00 -17.44
N THR A 322 3.83 -31.48 -16.31
CA THR A 322 3.99 -32.90 -15.94
C THR A 322 2.68 -33.65 -15.68
N GLY A 323 1.52 -32.99 -15.80
CA GLY A 323 0.19 -33.61 -15.73
C GLY A 323 -0.44 -33.59 -14.34
N GLN A 324 0.25 -33.02 -13.34
CA GLN A 324 -0.31 -32.86 -12.01
C GLN A 324 -1.23 -31.63 -11.96
N ILE A 325 -2.39 -31.82 -11.33
CA ILE A 325 -3.34 -30.77 -10.99
C ILE A 325 -3.34 -30.66 -9.47
N LYS A 326 -3.04 -29.48 -8.96
CA LYS A 326 -2.88 -29.22 -7.52
C LYS A 326 -3.81 -28.11 -7.08
N LEU A 327 -4.14 -28.11 -5.79
CA LEU A 327 -5.11 -27.24 -5.17
C LEU A 327 -4.50 -26.59 -3.93
N ILE A 328 -4.48 -25.26 -3.91
CA ILE A 328 -4.03 -24.45 -2.79
C ILE A 328 -5.24 -24.10 -1.92
N HIS A 329 -5.13 -24.36 -0.64
CA HIS A 329 -6.03 -23.88 0.41
C HIS A 329 -5.39 -22.70 1.12
N GLN A 330 -6.17 -21.67 1.38
CA GLN A 330 -5.69 -20.43 1.99
C GLN A 330 -6.51 -20.11 3.24
N ASN A 331 -5.84 -19.51 4.24
CA ASN A 331 -6.48 -18.91 5.41
C ASN A 331 -5.67 -17.67 5.81
N GLY A 332 -6.09 -16.49 5.35
CA GLY A 332 -5.28 -15.28 5.42
C GLY A 332 -4.00 -15.43 4.60
N ASP A 333 -2.85 -15.33 5.26
CA ASP A 333 -1.52 -15.43 4.63
C ASP A 333 -0.96 -16.87 4.66
N GLU A 334 -1.63 -17.80 5.34
CA GLU A 334 -1.21 -19.20 5.39
C GLU A 334 -1.80 -19.98 4.20
N ALA A 335 -0.95 -20.71 3.50
CA ALA A 335 -1.35 -21.56 2.37
C ALA A 335 -0.86 -23.01 2.55
N THR A 336 -1.65 -23.97 2.07
CA THR A 336 -1.27 -25.38 1.98
C THR A 336 -1.73 -25.98 0.65
N THR A 337 -0.90 -26.84 0.06
CA THR A 337 -1.18 -27.42 -1.25
C THR A 337 -1.47 -28.92 -1.16
N THR A 338 -2.49 -29.37 -1.89
CA THR A 338 -2.85 -30.77 -2.06
C THR A 338 -2.83 -31.18 -3.53
N LEU A 339 -2.67 -32.48 -3.79
CA LEU A 339 -2.79 -33.04 -5.14
C LEU A 339 -4.27 -33.34 -5.42
N ALA A 340 -4.86 -32.65 -6.38
CA ALA A 340 -6.24 -32.84 -6.79
C ALA A 340 -6.39 -33.96 -7.84
N GLY A 341 -5.47 -34.03 -8.81
CA GLY A 341 -5.51 -34.99 -9.91
C GLY A 341 -4.16 -35.19 -10.59
N ASP A 342 -4.02 -36.26 -11.38
CA ASP A 342 -2.79 -36.55 -12.13
C ASP A 342 -3.11 -37.31 -13.42
N LEU A 343 -2.84 -36.68 -14.57
CA LEU A 343 -2.96 -37.28 -15.91
C LEU A 343 -1.86 -38.32 -16.21
N GLN A 344 -0.88 -38.44 -15.31
CA GLN A 344 0.27 -39.35 -15.39
C GLN A 344 1.14 -39.09 -16.64
N LEU A 345 1.31 -37.82 -17.02
CA LEU A 345 2.17 -37.44 -18.13
C LEU A 345 3.64 -37.65 -17.73
N SER A 346 4.32 -38.53 -18.45
CA SER A 346 5.74 -38.82 -18.15
C SER A 346 6.67 -37.70 -18.62
N LEU A 347 7.83 -37.50 -17.97
CA LEU A 347 8.86 -36.56 -18.42
C LEU A 347 9.21 -36.65 -19.92
N PRO A 348 9.34 -37.83 -20.55
CA PRO A 348 9.48 -37.92 -22.02
C PRO A 348 8.40 -37.19 -22.82
N THR A 349 7.17 -37.13 -22.31
CA THR A 349 6.03 -36.40 -22.89
C THR A 349 6.24 -34.90 -22.76
N THR A 350 6.89 -34.44 -21.70
CA THR A 350 6.96 -33.02 -21.30
C THR A 350 8.35 -32.38 -21.46
N ARG A 351 9.30 -33.13 -22.03
CA ARG A 351 10.68 -32.69 -22.34
C ARG A 351 10.78 -31.58 -23.38
N THR A 352 9.68 -31.24 -24.03
CA THR A 352 9.56 -30.15 -25.01
C THR A 352 8.43 -29.23 -24.60
N ALA A 353 7.89 -28.36 -25.46
CA ALA A 353 6.91 -27.35 -25.04
C ALA A 353 5.49 -27.92 -24.80
N ASP A 354 5.26 -29.19 -25.10
CA ASP A 354 3.99 -29.90 -24.89
C ASP A 354 3.87 -30.57 -23.51
N GLY A 355 2.64 -30.86 -23.07
CA GLY A 355 2.33 -31.38 -21.74
C GLY A 355 0.87 -31.12 -21.39
N LEU A 356 0.57 -30.89 -20.11
CA LEU A 356 -0.67 -30.25 -19.66
C LEU A 356 -0.47 -28.73 -19.65
N THR A 357 -1.23 -27.99 -20.44
CA THR A 357 -0.90 -26.59 -20.80
C THR A 357 -2.08 -25.63 -20.70
N GLY A 358 -3.26 -26.12 -20.34
CA GLY A 358 -4.45 -25.30 -20.27
C GLY A 358 -5.35 -25.77 -19.15
N ILE A 359 -5.88 -24.83 -18.37
CA ILE A 359 -6.98 -25.04 -17.44
C ILE A 359 -7.99 -23.90 -17.55
N ALA A 360 -9.27 -24.23 -17.56
CA ALA A 360 -10.35 -23.28 -17.33
C ALA A 360 -11.41 -23.92 -16.44
N ILE A 361 -12.03 -23.15 -15.56
CA ILE A 361 -13.22 -23.59 -14.82
C ILE A 361 -14.46 -23.20 -15.60
N ASP A 362 -15.50 -24.01 -15.49
CA ASP A 362 -16.82 -23.74 -16.06
C ASP A 362 -17.48 -22.53 -15.39
N GLU A 363 -18.28 -21.75 -16.11
CA GLU A 363 -18.99 -20.60 -15.52
C GLU A 363 -19.90 -21.03 -14.35
N ASP A 364 -20.52 -22.20 -14.48
CA ASP A 364 -21.35 -22.81 -13.42
C ASP A 364 -20.51 -23.68 -12.45
N PHE A 365 -19.19 -23.45 -12.31
CA PHE A 365 -18.29 -24.28 -11.50
C PHE A 365 -18.78 -24.52 -10.08
N ALA A 366 -19.34 -23.49 -9.44
CA ALA A 366 -19.86 -23.58 -8.07
C ALA A 366 -20.99 -24.62 -7.95
N GLU A 367 -21.71 -24.90 -9.04
CA GLU A 367 -22.82 -25.86 -9.10
C GLU A 367 -22.37 -27.23 -9.62
N ASN A 368 -21.58 -27.26 -10.70
CA ASN A 368 -21.25 -28.48 -11.43
C ASN A 368 -19.85 -29.05 -11.13
N GLY A 369 -18.93 -28.23 -10.61
CA GLY A 369 -17.53 -28.57 -10.39
C GLY A 369 -16.74 -28.88 -11.66
N TRP A 370 -17.18 -28.42 -12.83
CA TRP A 370 -16.58 -28.75 -14.12
C TRP A 370 -15.36 -27.90 -14.42
N LEU A 371 -14.30 -28.55 -14.89
CA LEU A 371 -13.12 -27.86 -15.41
C LEU A 371 -12.64 -28.53 -16.69
N TYR A 372 -11.95 -27.75 -17.51
CA TYR A 372 -11.44 -28.16 -18.81
C TYR A 372 -9.92 -28.20 -18.76
N LEU A 373 -9.33 -29.26 -19.30
CA LEU A 373 -7.88 -29.42 -19.38
C LEU A 373 -7.47 -29.62 -20.84
N LEU A 374 -6.45 -28.87 -21.28
CA LEU A 374 -5.83 -29.06 -22.58
C LEU A 374 -4.45 -29.72 -22.42
N TYR A 375 -4.30 -30.93 -22.98
CA TYR A 375 -3.08 -31.71 -22.79
C TYR A 375 -2.73 -32.63 -23.95
N THR A 376 -1.44 -32.89 -24.10
CA THR A 376 -0.92 -33.83 -25.09
C THR A 376 -1.19 -35.27 -24.66
N VAL A 377 -1.78 -36.06 -25.56
CA VAL A 377 -1.99 -37.49 -25.36
C VAL A 377 -0.65 -38.23 -25.46
N PRO A 378 -0.35 -39.22 -24.59
CA PRO A 378 0.92 -39.94 -24.58
C PRO A 378 1.37 -40.48 -25.96
N PRO A 379 2.69 -40.59 -26.22
CA PRO A 379 3.34 -40.51 -27.55
C PRO A 379 3.04 -41.63 -28.56
N ALA A 380 2.17 -42.58 -28.26
CA ALA A 380 1.66 -43.51 -29.27
C ALA A 380 0.79 -42.79 -30.32
N GLU A 381 0.14 -41.69 -29.91
CA GLU A 381 -0.75 -40.87 -30.74
C GLU A 381 -0.39 -39.39 -30.53
N PRO A 382 0.18 -38.69 -31.52
CA PRO A 382 0.56 -37.29 -31.37
C PRO A 382 -0.68 -36.40 -31.55
N LEU A 383 -1.51 -36.34 -30.51
CA LEU A 383 -2.73 -35.55 -30.45
C LEU A 383 -2.66 -34.55 -29.30
N TYR A 384 -3.29 -33.39 -29.49
CA TYR A 384 -3.66 -32.48 -28.42
C TYR A 384 -5.14 -32.72 -28.11
N ARG A 385 -5.49 -32.82 -26.82
CA ARG A 385 -6.83 -33.15 -26.36
C ARG A 385 -7.32 -32.11 -25.36
N LEU A 386 -8.52 -31.60 -25.62
CA LEU A 386 -9.32 -30.89 -24.65
C LEU A 386 -10.31 -31.88 -24.02
N SER A 387 -10.32 -31.98 -22.69
CA SER A 387 -11.28 -32.80 -21.96
C SER A 387 -11.89 -32.03 -20.80
N ARG A 388 -13.16 -32.31 -20.51
CA ARG A 388 -13.86 -31.88 -19.30
C ARG A 388 -13.69 -32.92 -18.19
N PHE A 389 -13.51 -32.46 -16.97
CA PHE A 389 -13.49 -33.26 -15.74
C PHE A 389 -14.37 -32.63 -14.67
N THR A 390 -14.72 -33.39 -13.63
CA THR A 390 -15.45 -32.90 -12.46
C THR A 390 -14.57 -32.94 -11.20
N LEU A 391 -14.41 -31.80 -10.54
CA LEU A 391 -13.81 -31.67 -9.22
C LEU A 391 -14.88 -31.95 -8.15
N VAL A 392 -14.60 -32.89 -7.24
CA VAL A 392 -15.49 -33.24 -6.12
C VAL A 392 -14.76 -33.02 -4.81
N GLY A 393 -15.12 -31.94 -4.10
CA GLY A 393 -14.35 -31.48 -2.95
C GLY A 393 -12.96 -31.05 -3.41
N ASP A 394 -11.92 -31.72 -2.91
CA ASP A 394 -10.52 -31.42 -3.24
C ASP A 394 -9.91 -32.41 -4.26
N THR A 395 -10.73 -33.30 -4.85
CA THR A 395 -10.24 -34.37 -5.72
C THR A 395 -10.90 -34.31 -7.08
N LEU A 396 -10.09 -34.34 -8.14
CA LEU A 396 -10.55 -34.45 -9.52
C LEU A 396 -10.95 -35.90 -9.80
N ASP A 397 -12.22 -36.13 -10.17
CA ASP A 397 -12.67 -37.46 -10.56
C ASP A 397 -12.12 -37.79 -11.95
N MET A 398 -10.96 -38.45 -12.00
CA MET A 398 -10.34 -38.84 -13.27
C MET A 398 -11.21 -39.78 -14.12
N ALA A 399 -12.25 -40.43 -13.55
CA ALA A 399 -13.18 -41.26 -14.31
C ALA A 399 -14.31 -40.46 -14.98
N SER A 400 -14.42 -39.16 -14.69
CA SER A 400 -15.39 -38.22 -15.28
C SER A 400 -14.93 -37.59 -16.59
N GLU A 401 -13.76 -37.98 -17.13
CA GLU A 401 -13.22 -37.46 -18.39
C GLU A 401 -14.26 -37.58 -19.52
N GLU A 402 -14.67 -36.43 -20.07
CA GLU A 402 -15.36 -36.35 -21.35
C GLU A 402 -14.44 -35.65 -22.36
N VAL A 403 -14.17 -36.32 -23.49
CA VAL A 403 -13.29 -35.80 -24.54
C VAL A 403 -14.08 -34.85 -25.42
N VAL A 404 -13.76 -33.56 -25.37
CA VAL A 404 -14.48 -32.50 -26.07
C VAL A 404 -13.93 -32.31 -27.48
N LEU A 405 -12.61 -32.13 -27.62
CA LEU A 405 -11.96 -31.82 -28.90
C LEU A 405 -10.58 -32.47 -28.99
N GLU A 406 -10.22 -32.97 -30.18
CA GLU A 406 -8.88 -33.49 -30.47
C GLU A 406 -8.37 -32.98 -31.83
N PHE A 407 -7.07 -32.71 -31.92
CA PHE A 407 -6.42 -32.39 -33.18
C PHE A 407 -4.97 -32.89 -33.24
N PRO A 408 -4.45 -33.19 -34.45
CA PRO A 408 -3.13 -33.77 -34.60
C PRO A 408 -2.02 -32.74 -34.36
N ILE A 409 -0.92 -33.19 -33.78
CA ILE A 409 0.32 -32.43 -33.63
C ILE A 409 1.48 -33.14 -34.33
N TRP A 410 2.50 -32.39 -34.72
CA TRP A 410 3.69 -32.89 -35.44
C TRP A 410 4.82 -33.28 -34.50
N ARG A 411 4.49 -34.02 -33.44
CA ARG A 411 5.49 -34.52 -32.50
C ARG A 411 6.47 -35.46 -33.19
N ASN A 412 7.76 -35.23 -32.98
CA ASN A 412 8.88 -35.96 -33.61
C ASN A 412 9.06 -35.72 -35.12
N GLU A 413 8.40 -34.72 -35.70
CA GLU A 413 8.72 -34.21 -37.04
C GLU A 413 9.52 -32.91 -36.91
N LEU A 414 10.80 -32.95 -37.28
CA LEU A 414 11.72 -31.84 -37.02
C LEU A 414 11.69 -31.43 -35.52
N LEU A 415 11.73 -30.13 -35.20
CA LEU A 415 11.53 -29.59 -33.85
C LEU A 415 10.13 -28.98 -33.66
N ALA A 416 9.12 -29.44 -34.40
CA ALA A 416 7.77 -28.85 -34.40
C ALA A 416 6.97 -29.03 -33.09
N ASN A 417 7.48 -29.79 -32.12
CA ASN A 417 6.92 -29.91 -30.77
C ASN A 417 7.29 -28.71 -29.86
N VAL A 418 7.20 -27.52 -30.44
CA VAL A 418 7.28 -26.20 -29.82
C VAL A 418 6.08 -25.38 -30.28
N HIS A 419 5.86 -24.21 -29.66
CA HIS A 419 4.70 -23.36 -29.93
C HIS A 419 3.37 -24.12 -29.77
N MET A 420 3.14 -24.58 -28.54
CA MET A 420 1.90 -25.28 -28.24
C MET A 420 0.80 -24.30 -27.85
N ALA A 421 1.15 -23.06 -27.43
CA ALA A 421 0.28 -22.19 -26.66
C ALA A 421 -0.30 -22.98 -25.47
N GLY A 422 -1.62 -23.06 -25.39
CA GLY A 422 -2.31 -23.98 -24.50
C GLY A 422 -3.37 -23.31 -23.62
N SER A 423 -3.36 -21.99 -23.57
CA SER A 423 -4.22 -21.24 -22.66
C SER A 423 -5.70 -21.31 -23.01
N LEU A 424 -6.52 -21.33 -21.96
CA LEU A 424 -7.97 -21.47 -22.02
C LEU A 424 -8.61 -20.27 -21.30
N ALA A 425 -9.70 -19.73 -21.86
CA ALA A 425 -10.51 -18.71 -21.22
C ALA A 425 -12.00 -19.01 -21.48
N MET A 426 -12.85 -18.75 -20.50
CA MET A 426 -14.31 -18.84 -20.61
C MET A 426 -14.89 -17.43 -20.65
N ASP A 427 -15.94 -17.19 -21.43
CA ASP A 427 -16.78 -15.99 -21.28
C ASP A 427 -17.99 -16.25 -20.37
N ASP A 428 -18.69 -15.19 -19.98
CA ASP A 428 -19.92 -15.23 -19.17
C ASP A 428 -21.13 -15.92 -19.86
N GLU A 429 -21.02 -16.20 -21.16
CA GLU A 429 -22.00 -16.99 -21.93
C GLU A 429 -21.69 -18.50 -21.92
N GLY A 430 -20.55 -18.90 -21.35
CA GLY A 430 -20.08 -20.28 -21.27
C GLY A 430 -19.37 -20.77 -22.54
N ASP A 431 -18.96 -19.87 -23.44
CA ASP A 431 -18.12 -20.23 -24.57
C ASP A 431 -16.65 -20.32 -24.14
N LEU A 432 -16.02 -21.41 -24.55
CA LEU A 432 -14.64 -21.73 -24.26
C LEU A 432 -13.73 -21.32 -25.42
N TYR A 433 -12.81 -20.42 -25.13
CA TYR A 433 -11.72 -20.00 -26.00
C TYR A 433 -10.47 -20.86 -25.78
N ILE A 434 -9.86 -21.30 -26.87
CA ILE A 434 -8.76 -22.28 -26.84
C ILE A 434 -7.61 -21.76 -27.70
N ALA A 435 -6.49 -21.41 -27.07
CA ALA A 435 -5.30 -20.95 -27.77
C ALA A 435 -4.45 -22.13 -28.28
N THR A 436 -4.18 -22.16 -29.59
CA THR A 436 -3.38 -23.21 -30.22
C THR A 436 -2.21 -22.61 -31.00
N GLY A 437 -0.99 -23.01 -30.68
CA GLY A 437 0.18 -22.55 -31.42
C GLY A 437 0.33 -23.26 -32.78
N ASP A 438 1.21 -22.70 -33.62
CA ASP A 438 1.37 -23.12 -35.02
C ASP A 438 1.94 -24.54 -35.18
N ASN A 439 2.55 -25.08 -34.12
CA ASN A 439 3.15 -26.39 -34.07
C ASN A 439 4.13 -26.63 -35.24
N THR A 440 4.98 -25.64 -35.51
CA THR A 440 6.03 -25.69 -36.54
C THR A 440 7.45 -25.55 -35.95
N ASP A 441 8.47 -25.96 -36.71
CA ASP A 441 9.88 -25.79 -36.36
C ASP A 441 10.33 -24.35 -36.70
N PRO A 442 10.70 -23.51 -35.71
CA PRO A 442 11.14 -22.13 -35.91
C PRO A 442 12.60 -21.96 -36.33
N PHE A 443 13.42 -23.02 -36.23
CA PHE A 443 14.88 -22.87 -36.24
C PHE A 443 15.51 -23.06 -37.61
N VAL A 444 14.78 -23.61 -38.58
CA VAL A 444 15.29 -23.93 -39.92
C VAL A 444 15.08 -22.81 -40.96
N GLN A 445 14.56 -21.66 -40.51
CA GLN A 445 14.19 -20.49 -41.32
C GLN A 445 15.12 -19.30 -41.12
N SER A 446 16.14 -19.45 -40.27
CA SER A 446 17.05 -18.35 -39.86
C SER A 446 16.32 -17.22 -39.12
N GLY A 447 15.28 -17.55 -38.34
CA GLY A 447 14.53 -16.61 -37.50
C GLY A 447 13.44 -15.80 -38.20
N TYR A 448 13.17 -16.02 -39.48
CA TYR A 448 12.04 -15.40 -40.22
C TYR A 448 10.89 -16.41 -40.38
N THR A 449 9.86 -16.03 -41.15
CA THR A 449 8.67 -16.85 -41.39
C THR A 449 8.94 -18.29 -41.92
N PRO A 450 8.27 -19.32 -41.38
CA PRO A 450 8.31 -20.72 -41.81
C PRO A 450 7.36 -20.99 -42.98
N ILE A 451 7.92 -20.99 -44.19
CA ILE A 451 7.24 -21.26 -45.46
C ILE A 451 8.03 -22.26 -46.33
N ASP A 452 8.64 -23.30 -45.72
CA ASP A 452 9.47 -24.26 -46.43
C ASP A 452 8.65 -25.39 -47.11
N GLU A 453 8.24 -25.14 -48.35
CA GLU A 453 7.36 -26.02 -49.14
C GLU A 453 8.05 -27.28 -49.70
N ARG A 454 9.33 -27.51 -49.40
CA ARG A 454 10.06 -28.67 -49.93
C ARG A 454 9.42 -29.97 -49.41
N ALA A 455 9.37 -30.98 -50.28
CA ALA A 455 8.79 -32.28 -49.95
C ALA A 455 9.42 -32.88 -48.67
N GLY A 456 8.57 -33.32 -47.74
CA GLY A 456 8.98 -33.89 -46.45
C GLY A 456 9.33 -32.86 -45.37
N ARG A 457 9.02 -31.58 -45.58
CA ARG A 457 9.30 -30.48 -44.64
C ARG A 457 8.05 -29.73 -44.16
N ARG A 458 6.88 -30.37 -44.18
CA ARG A 458 5.61 -29.76 -43.73
C ARG A 458 5.69 -29.11 -42.32
N ALA A 459 6.47 -29.70 -41.42
CA ALA A 459 6.70 -29.16 -40.08
C ALA A 459 7.52 -27.85 -40.05
N ALA A 460 8.01 -27.36 -41.19
CA ALA A 460 8.72 -26.09 -41.35
C ALA A 460 7.91 -25.07 -42.19
N ASP A 461 6.62 -25.32 -42.37
CA ASP A 461 5.69 -24.58 -43.21
C ASP A 461 4.39 -24.26 -42.45
N ALA A 462 4.33 -23.11 -41.78
CA ALA A 462 3.15 -22.67 -41.01
C ALA A 462 1.98 -22.26 -41.90
N GLN A 463 2.17 -22.23 -43.22
CA GLN A 463 1.05 -22.10 -44.17
C GLN A 463 0.12 -23.33 -44.10
N ALA A 464 0.64 -24.48 -43.67
CA ALA A 464 -0.14 -25.70 -43.47
C ALA A 464 -0.95 -25.70 -42.16
N THR A 465 -0.64 -24.79 -41.23
CA THR A 465 -1.28 -24.65 -39.91
C THR A 465 -1.90 -23.27 -39.75
N SER A 466 -1.15 -22.26 -39.27
CA SER A 466 -1.64 -20.91 -38.99
C SER A 466 -2.40 -20.29 -40.17
N GLY A 467 -1.85 -20.39 -41.38
CA GLY A 467 -2.47 -19.89 -42.61
C GLY A 467 -3.52 -20.81 -43.25
N ASN A 468 -3.72 -22.02 -42.73
CA ASN A 468 -4.67 -22.98 -43.26
C ASN A 468 -6.01 -22.87 -42.52
N THR A 469 -7.08 -22.55 -43.24
CA THR A 469 -8.42 -22.40 -42.68
C THR A 469 -9.06 -23.75 -42.32
N ASN A 470 -8.49 -24.86 -42.78
CA ASN A 470 -8.94 -26.22 -42.47
C ASN A 470 -8.04 -26.94 -41.43
N ASP A 471 -7.30 -26.18 -40.60
CA ASP A 471 -6.45 -26.72 -39.53
C ASP A 471 -6.67 -25.92 -38.25
N LEU A 472 -6.69 -26.61 -37.11
CA LEU A 472 -6.98 -26.00 -35.80
C LEU A 472 -5.74 -25.41 -35.12
N ARG A 473 -4.55 -25.50 -35.71
CA ARG A 473 -3.29 -25.00 -35.12
C ARG A 473 -2.95 -23.59 -35.62
N GLY A 474 -2.34 -22.80 -34.74
CA GLY A 474 -2.06 -21.39 -34.98
C GLY A 474 -3.33 -20.54 -34.99
N LYS A 475 -4.24 -20.81 -34.05
CA LYS A 475 -5.61 -20.27 -33.97
C LYS A 475 -5.95 -19.89 -32.53
N ILE A 476 -7.00 -19.08 -32.40
CA ILE A 476 -7.91 -19.16 -31.26
C ILE A 476 -9.17 -19.87 -31.74
N LEU A 477 -9.57 -20.92 -31.04
CA LEU A 477 -10.84 -21.60 -31.26
C LEU A 477 -11.88 -21.08 -30.26
N ARG A 478 -13.16 -21.05 -30.64
CA ARG A 478 -14.29 -20.75 -29.75
C ARG A 478 -15.37 -21.80 -29.96
N ILE A 479 -15.75 -22.49 -28.88
CA ILE A 479 -16.80 -23.52 -28.86
C ILE A 479 -17.69 -23.32 -27.64
N HIS A 480 -18.92 -23.81 -27.67
CA HIS A 480 -19.79 -23.87 -26.49
C HIS A 480 -19.84 -25.32 -25.98
N PRO A 481 -19.17 -25.68 -24.87
CA PRO A 481 -19.26 -27.02 -24.30
C PRO A 481 -20.70 -27.38 -23.91
N GLU A 482 -21.07 -28.64 -24.10
CA GLU A 482 -22.42 -29.12 -23.77
C GLU A 482 -22.39 -30.13 -22.61
N ASP A 483 -23.52 -30.24 -21.89
CA ASP A 483 -23.66 -31.15 -20.75
C ASP A 483 -23.25 -32.60 -21.06
N ASP A 484 -23.50 -33.06 -22.28
CA ASP A 484 -23.24 -34.42 -22.73
C ASP A 484 -21.76 -34.69 -23.08
N GLY A 485 -20.89 -33.71 -22.89
CA GLY A 485 -19.45 -33.78 -23.20
C GLY A 485 -19.11 -33.42 -24.64
N GLY A 486 -20.10 -33.11 -25.47
CA GLY A 486 -19.92 -32.52 -26.79
C GLY A 486 -19.70 -31.01 -26.74
N TYR A 487 -19.83 -30.37 -27.90
CA TYR A 487 -19.86 -28.92 -28.02
C TYR A 487 -20.70 -28.47 -29.22
N THR A 488 -21.15 -27.22 -29.20
CA THR A 488 -21.73 -26.52 -30.34
C THR A 488 -20.83 -25.38 -30.81
N ILE A 489 -21.12 -24.82 -31.99
CA ILE A 489 -20.36 -23.71 -32.57
C ILE A 489 -21.12 -22.40 -32.31
N PRO A 490 -20.52 -21.45 -31.56
CA PRO A 490 -21.10 -20.13 -31.36
C PRO A 490 -21.28 -19.35 -32.67
N GLU A 491 -22.27 -18.46 -32.70
CA GLU A 491 -22.38 -17.49 -33.78
C GLU A 491 -21.20 -16.50 -33.73
N GLY A 492 -20.82 -15.96 -34.90
CA GLY A 492 -19.73 -14.97 -34.96
C GLY A 492 -18.32 -15.55 -35.18
N ASN A 493 -18.13 -16.87 -35.14
CA ASN A 493 -16.86 -17.49 -35.55
C ASN A 493 -16.50 -17.17 -37.01
N LEU A 494 -15.20 -17.12 -37.31
CA LEU A 494 -14.65 -16.63 -38.57
C LEU A 494 -15.17 -17.39 -39.80
N PHE A 495 -15.40 -18.69 -39.64
CA PHE A 495 -15.89 -19.57 -40.70
C PHE A 495 -17.18 -20.28 -40.27
N PRO A 496 -18.36 -19.66 -40.41
CA PRO A 496 -19.59 -20.29 -39.97
C PRO A 496 -19.84 -21.60 -40.72
N GLU A 497 -20.29 -22.65 -40.02
CA GLU A 497 -20.52 -23.99 -40.59
C GLU A 497 -21.44 -23.94 -41.83
N SER A 498 -22.44 -23.06 -41.80
CA SER A 498 -23.36 -22.83 -42.92
C SER A 498 -22.70 -22.33 -44.22
N ALA A 499 -21.50 -21.74 -44.13
CA ALA A 499 -20.72 -21.26 -45.26
C ALA A 499 -19.70 -22.29 -45.77
N ASP A 500 -19.42 -23.36 -45.02
CA ASP A 500 -18.47 -24.39 -45.44
C ASP A 500 -19.08 -25.44 -46.37
N ALA A 501 -19.33 -25.03 -47.62
CA ALA A 501 -19.87 -25.94 -48.62
C ALA A 501 -18.85 -26.95 -49.18
N THR A 502 -17.55 -26.79 -48.88
CA THR A 502 -16.46 -27.52 -49.54
C THR A 502 -15.55 -28.30 -48.58
N ASP A 503 -15.85 -28.31 -47.27
CA ASP A 503 -15.03 -28.95 -46.23
C ASP A 503 -13.60 -28.38 -46.23
N GLN A 504 -13.52 -27.05 -46.39
CA GLN A 504 -12.27 -26.29 -46.51
C GLN A 504 -12.06 -25.31 -45.36
N THR A 505 -12.93 -25.32 -44.35
CA THR A 505 -12.80 -24.47 -43.18
C THR A 505 -13.10 -25.26 -41.91
N ARG A 506 -12.67 -24.73 -40.76
CA ARG A 506 -13.03 -25.27 -39.45
C ARG A 506 -13.92 -24.27 -38.72
N PRO A 507 -15.18 -24.62 -38.41
CA PRO A 507 -16.12 -23.69 -37.78
C PRO A 507 -15.76 -23.34 -36.34
N GLU A 508 -14.87 -24.10 -35.71
CA GLU A 508 -14.32 -23.79 -34.39
C GLU A 508 -13.41 -22.55 -34.39
N ILE A 509 -12.91 -22.10 -35.55
CA ILE A 509 -11.95 -20.99 -35.63
C ILE A 509 -12.66 -19.66 -35.38
N TYR A 510 -12.32 -19.01 -34.26
CA TYR A 510 -12.71 -17.63 -33.97
C TYR A 510 -11.68 -16.64 -34.54
N ALA A 511 -10.40 -16.90 -34.30
CA ALA A 511 -9.32 -16.09 -34.85
C ALA A 511 -8.21 -16.98 -35.42
N MET A 512 -7.59 -16.54 -36.51
CA MET A 512 -6.53 -17.29 -37.20
C MET A 512 -5.27 -16.47 -37.41
N GLY A 513 -4.20 -17.14 -37.83
CA GLY A 513 -2.97 -16.46 -38.22
C GLY A 513 -2.11 -16.06 -37.04
N PHE A 514 -2.03 -16.91 -36.01
CA PHE A 514 -1.11 -16.74 -34.89
C PHE A 514 0.08 -17.69 -34.98
N ARG A 515 1.20 -17.30 -34.39
CA ARG A 515 2.38 -18.16 -34.26
C ARG A 515 2.32 -19.00 -33.00
N ASN A 516 2.19 -18.36 -31.85
CA ASN A 516 2.14 -18.97 -30.54
C ASN A 516 1.41 -18.00 -29.58
N PRO A 517 0.06 -17.92 -29.67
CA PRO A 517 -0.76 -17.08 -28.82
C PRO A 517 -0.74 -17.68 -27.41
N PHE A 518 0.24 -17.27 -26.58
CA PHE A 518 0.73 -18.10 -25.49
C PHE A 518 -0.22 -18.13 -24.29
N THR A 519 -0.59 -16.96 -23.77
CA THR A 519 -1.69 -16.78 -22.83
C THR A 519 -2.86 -16.06 -23.50
N ILE A 520 -4.06 -16.32 -23.02
CA ILE A 520 -5.27 -15.59 -23.37
C ILE A 520 -6.04 -15.24 -22.09
N SER A 521 -6.83 -14.18 -22.14
CA SER A 521 -7.82 -13.83 -21.12
C SER A 521 -9.06 -13.29 -21.81
N TYR A 522 -10.22 -13.45 -21.20
CA TYR A 522 -11.44 -12.78 -21.66
C TYR A 522 -11.76 -11.60 -20.73
N ASP A 523 -12.23 -10.51 -21.32
CA ASP A 523 -12.68 -9.28 -20.64
C ASP A 523 -14.19 -9.19 -20.85
N ASP A 524 -14.96 -9.64 -19.86
CA ASP A 524 -16.43 -9.70 -19.94
C ASP A 524 -17.05 -8.31 -20.09
N ALA A 525 -16.53 -7.32 -19.35
CA ALA A 525 -17.05 -5.95 -19.39
C ALA A 525 -16.83 -5.29 -20.76
N GLY A 526 -15.68 -5.58 -21.38
CA GLY A 526 -15.31 -5.04 -22.69
C GLY A 526 -15.68 -5.89 -23.90
N ASP A 527 -16.28 -7.07 -23.70
CA ASP A 527 -16.57 -8.11 -24.71
C ASP A 527 -15.37 -8.34 -25.63
N ALA A 528 -14.23 -8.67 -25.03
CA ALA A 528 -12.96 -8.73 -25.73
C ALA A 528 -12.11 -9.92 -25.32
N LEU A 529 -11.60 -10.65 -26.30
CA LEU A 529 -10.54 -11.63 -26.06
C LEU A 529 -9.17 -10.95 -26.15
N LEU A 530 -8.37 -11.13 -25.11
CA LEU A 530 -7.03 -10.59 -24.97
C LEU A 530 -6.02 -11.69 -25.28
N VAL A 531 -5.06 -11.44 -26.17
CA VAL A 531 -4.14 -12.47 -26.68
C VAL A 531 -2.71 -11.93 -26.76
N ALA A 532 -1.76 -12.64 -26.13
CA ALA A 532 -0.33 -12.36 -26.27
C ALA A 532 0.32 -13.34 -27.27
N ASP A 533 0.76 -12.86 -28.44
CA ASP A 533 1.38 -13.71 -29.47
C ASP A 533 2.90 -13.51 -29.58
N TYR A 534 3.64 -14.62 -29.52
CA TYR A 534 5.08 -14.64 -29.72
C TYR A 534 5.41 -14.69 -31.21
N GLY A 535 6.06 -13.66 -31.75
CA GLY A 535 6.62 -13.71 -33.09
C GLY A 535 8.00 -14.39 -33.22
N PRO A 536 8.67 -14.22 -34.37
CA PRO A 536 9.85 -15.01 -34.73
C PRO A 536 11.18 -14.43 -34.19
N ASP A 537 12.27 -15.20 -34.30
CA ASP A 537 13.55 -14.88 -33.62
C ASP A 537 14.48 -13.89 -34.36
N ALA A 538 14.08 -13.35 -35.53
CA ALA A 538 14.93 -12.49 -36.34
C ALA A 538 15.30 -11.20 -35.61
N SER A 539 16.55 -11.08 -35.16
CA SER A 539 17.03 -9.87 -34.45
C SER A 539 17.17 -8.59 -35.30
N ALA A 540 16.88 -8.63 -36.60
CA ALA A 540 16.97 -7.48 -37.50
C ALA A 540 16.12 -7.69 -38.76
N PRO A 541 15.60 -6.61 -39.37
CA PRO A 541 14.92 -6.70 -40.65
C PRO A 541 15.89 -7.10 -41.77
N ASN A 542 15.39 -7.83 -42.75
CA ASN A 542 16.13 -8.22 -43.95
C ASN A 542 15.26 -8.00 -45.20
N PRO A 543 15.66 -7.11 -46.14
CA PRO A 543 14.88 -6.84 -47.35
C PRO A 543 14.58 -8.05 -48.25
N LEU A 544 15.29 -9.16 -48.06
CA LEU A 544 15.09 -10.41 -48.80
C LEU A 544 14.21 -11.42 -48.06
N ARG A 545 13.83 -11.17 -46.79
CA ARG A 545 13.10 -12.14 -45.95
C ARG A 545 11.91 -11.53 -45.21
N GLY A 546 11.99 -10.29 -44.73
CA GLY A 546 10.93 -9.62 -43.99
C GLY A 546 11.41 -8.81 -42.78
N PRO A 547 10.49 -8.41 -41.89
CA PRO A 547 10.80 -7.63 -40.69
C PRO A 547 11.67 -8.38 -39.67
N ALA A 548 12.14 -7.65 -38.64
CA ALA A 548 12.61 -8.28 -37.41
C ALA A 548 11.46 -8.98 -36.69
N GLY A 549 11.78 -9.83 -35.73
CA GLY A 549 10.81 -10.42 -34.81
C GLY A 549 10.10 -9.36 -34.01
N LEU A 550 8.78 -9.34 -34.12
CA LEU A 550 7.88 -8.54 -33.29
C LEU A 550 7.02 -9.49 -32.47
N VAL A 551 6.60 -9.06 -31.30
CA VAL A 551 5.61 -9.74 -30.47
C VAL A 551 4.42 -8.83 -30.27
N GLU A 552 3.26 -9.38 -29.95
CA GLU A 552 1.99 -8.67 -30.05
C GLU A 552 1.10 -8.88 -28.82
N GLN A 553 0.41 -7.82 -28.41
CA GLN A 553 -0.76 -7.86 -27.54
C GLN A 553 -1.97 -7.48 -28.39
N ASN A 554 -2.89 -8.41 -28.57
CA ASN A 554 -4.09 -8.28 -29.39
C ASN A 554 -5.32 -8.17 -28.49
N ARG A 555 -6.20 -7.20 -28.81
CA ARG A 555 -7.53 -7.08 -28.22
C ARG A 555 -8.55 -7.39 -29.32
N ILE A 556 -9.21 -8.53 -29.23
CA ILE A 556 -10.03 -9.13 -30.28
C ILE A 556 -11.51 -8.95 -29.93
N LEU A 557 -12.15 -7.99 -30.60
CA LEU A 557 -13.59 -7.72 -30.47
C LEU A 557 -14.44 -8.57 -31.42
N GLU A 558 -13.87 -8.95 -32.56
CA GLU A 558 -14.57 -9.72 -33.58
C GLU A 558 -13.61 -10.73 -34.21
N ALA A 559 -14.15 -11.84 -34.72
CA ALA A 559 -13.39 -12.87 -35.41
C ALA A 559 -12.52 -12.30 -36.57
N GLY A 560 -11.27 -12.78 -36.69
CA GLY A 560 -10.29 -12.15 -37.57
C GLY A 560 -9.08 -12.99 -37.95
N ASN A 561 -8.26 -12.46 -38.88
CA ASN A 561 -6.97 -13.02 -39.27
C ASN A 561 -5.85 -12.08 -38.81
N TYR A 562 -4.89 -12.61 -38.04
CA TYR A 562 -3.79 -11.87 -37.41
C TYR A 562 -2.44 -12.10 -38.12
N GLY A 563 -2.49 -12.73 -39.30
CA GLY A 563 -1.49 -12.52 -40.34
C GLY A 563 -0.36 -13.52 -40.41
N TRP A 564 0.03 -14.20 -39.33
CA TRP A 564 1.08 -15.22 -39.39
C TRP A 564 0.66 -16.39 -40.31
N PRO A 565 1.51 -16.86 -41.24
CA PRO A 565 2.93 -16.56 -41.40
C PRO A 565 3.27 -15.49 -42.46
N TYR A 566 2.28 -14.76 -42.98
CA TYR A 566 2.42 -13.83 -44.10
C TYR A 566 2.81 -12.42 -43.66
N CYS A 567 2.23 -11.94 -42.55
CA CYS A 567 2.38 -10.59 -42.02
C CYS A 567 2.56 -10.64 -40.49
N ILE A 568 3.05 -9.54 -39.90
CA ILE A 568 3.24 -9.38 -38.44
C ILE A 568 3.20 -7.90 -38.05
N GLY A 569 2.93 -7.62 -36.79
CA GLY A 569 2.84 -6.29 -36.19
C GLY A 569 1.76 -5.48 -36.92
N PRO A 570 2.02 -4.20 -37.27
CA PRO A 570 1.07 -3.35 -37.97
C PRO A 570 1.00 -3.70 -39.47
N ASN A 571 0.62 -4.95 -39.77
CA ASN A 571 0.49 -5.53 -41.11
C ASN A 571 1.77 -5.41 -41.96
N ILE A 572 2.93 -5.67 -41.37
CA ILE A 572 4.22 -5.66 -42.09
C ILE A 572 4.42 -7.01 -42.80
N PRO A 573 4.55 -7.05 -44.13
CA PRO A 573 4.65 -8.31 -44.86
C PRO A 573 6.05 -8.95 -44.77
N PHE A 574 6.08 -10.27 -44.65
CA PHE A 574 7.25 -11.07 -44.99
C PHE A 574 7.43 -11.16 -46.52
N VAL A 575 8.57 -11.68 -46.95
CA VAL A 575 8.87 -11.93 -48.36
C VAL A 575 8.75 -13.41 -48.67
N ASP A 576 8.00 -13.74 -49.71
CA ASP A 576 7.87 -15.10 -50.22
C ASP A 576 9.25 -15.64 -50.64
N PHE A 577 9.81 -16.57 -49.87
CA PHE A 577 11.18 -17.05 -50.03
C PHE A 577 11.18 -18.53 -50.42
N ASP A 578 11.69 -18.83 -51.61
CA ASP A 578 11.80 -20.19 -52.09
C ASP A 578 13.02 -20.88 -51.44
N PHE A 579 12.76 -21.79 -50.50
CA PHE A 579 13.79 -22.57 -49.79
C PHE A 579 14.48 -23.65 -50.65
N ALA A 580 13.94 -24.00 -51.81
CA ALA A 580 14.56 -24.92 -52.75
C ALA A 580 15.63 -24.23 -53.61
N THR A 581 15.37 -23.01 -54.04
CA THR A 581 16.28 -22.22 -54.90
C THR A 581 17.12 -21.20 -54.14
N GLY A 582 16.67 -20.79 -52.95
CA GLY A 582 17.29 -19.76 -52.13
C GLY A 582 17.05 -18.33 -52.64
N THR A 583 15.97 -18.11 -53.39
CA THR A 583 15.63 -16.81 -53.98
C THR A 583 14.35 -16.23 -53.38
N SER A 584 14.35 -14.93 -53.15
CA SER A 584 13.18 -14.17 -52.70
C SER A 584 12.31 -13.72 -53.87
N GLY A 585 11.00 -13.87 -53.72
CA GLY A 585 9.94 -13.34 -54.58
C GLY A 585 9.48 -11.95 -54.13
N GLU A 586 8.18 -11.70 -54.25
CA GLU A 586 7.55 -10.45 -53.82
C GLU A 586 7.14 -10.52 -52.33
N PRO A 587 7.01 -9.37 -51.64
CA PRO A 587 6.34 -9.33 -50.34
C PRO A 587 4.90 -9.83 -50.43
N PHE A 588 4.40 -10.45 -49.36
CA PHE A 588 2.99 -10.86 -49.26
C PHE A 588 2.05 -9.66 -49.26
N ASP A 589 0.81 -9.87 -49.70
CA ASP A 589 -0.28 -8.89 -49.64
C ASP A 589 -1.12 -9.13 -48.37
N CYS A 590 -0.94 -8.30 -47.34
CA CYS A 590 -1.67 -8.44 -46.08
C CYS A 590 -3.18 -8.15 -46.22
N GLU A 591 -3.60 -7.42 -47.26
CA GLU A 591 -5.02 -7.15 -47.51
C GLU A 591 -5.71 -8.34 -48.20
N ASN A 592 -4.94 -9.17 -48.92
CA ASN A 592 -5.46 -10.33 -49.63
C ASN A 592 -4.44 -11.49 -49.56
N PRO A 593 -4.19 -12.08 -48.38
CA PRO A 593 -3.18 -13.12 -48.26
C PRO A 593 -3.59 -14.36 -49.05
N VAL A 594 -2.63 -14.97 -49.74
CA VAL A 594 -2.83 -16.16 -50.58
C VAL A 594 -2.03 -17.31 -50.01
N ASN A 595 -2.72 -18.39 -49.64
CA ASN A 595 -2.10 -19.63 -49.21
C ASN A 595 -2.05 -20.64 -50.35
N ASP A 596 -0.95 -20.65 -51.09
CA ASP A 596 -0.69 -21.59 -52.17
C ASP A 596 0.32 -22.68 -51.87
N SER A 597 0.61 -22.86 -50.57
CA SER A 597 1.41 -23.98 -50.09
C SER A 597 0.87 -25.32 -50.60
N PRO A 598 1.75 -26.26 -51.01
CA PRO A 598 1.35 -27.61 -51.36
C PRO A 598 0.77 -28.41 -50.17
N ASN A 599 0.89 -27.89 -48.94
CA ASN A 599 0.37 -28.50 -47.73
C ASN A 599 -0.96 -27.85 -47.26
N ASN A 600 -1.47 -26.82 -47.94
CA ASN A 600 -2.76 -26.22 -47.63
C ASN A 600 -3.92 -27.14 -48.03
N THR A 601 -4.86 -27.35 -47.11
CA THR A 601 -6.08 -28.13 -47.33
C THR A 601 -7.35 -27.29 -47.23
N GLY A 602 -7.23 -26.02 -46.84
CA GLY A 602 -8.35 -25.09 -46.69
C GLY A 602 -8.53 -24.17 -47.89
N LEU A 603 -8.96 -22.95 -47.60
CA LEU A 603 -9.15 -21.89 -48.59
C LEU A 603 -7.79 -21.37 -49.08
N ARG A 604 -7.74 -20.99 -50.35
CA ARG A 604 -6.55 -20.36 -50.95
C ARG A 604 -6.50 -18.86 -50.68
N GLU A 605 -7.63 -18.19 -50.81
CA GLU A 605 -7.75 -16.75 -50.54
C GLU A 605 -8.16 -16.60 -49.07
N LEU A 606 -7.37 -15.87 -48.28
CA LEU A 606 -7.59 -15.70 -46.85
C LEU A 606 -8.26 -14.35 -46.54
N PRO A 607 -8.91 -14.22 -45.37
CA PRO A 607 -9.37 -12.92 -44.87
C PRO A 607 -8.21 -11.91 -44.74
N PRO A 608 -8.49 -10.59 -44.87
CA PRO A 608 -7.49 -9.56 -44.65
C PRO A 608 -6.92 -9.60 -43.23
N VAL A 609 -5.65 -9.20 -43.09
CA VAL A 609 -4.96 -9.18 -41.81
C VAL A 609 -5.37 -7.97 -40.96
N GLN A 610 -5.59 -8.19 -39.67
CA GLN A 610 -5.89 -7.18 -38.67
C GLN A 610 -4.63 -6.78 -37.88
N GLU A 611 -4.56 -5.51 -37.49
CA GLU A 611 -3.45 -4.94 -36.73
C GLU A 611 -3.61 -5.22 -35.21
N PRO A 612 -2.52 -5.57 -34.49
CA PRO A 612 -2.52 -5.71 -33.04
C PRO A 612 -2.61 -4.35 -32.35
N LEU A 613 -3.08 -4.33 -31.09
CA LEU A 613 -3.15 -3.11 -30.29
C LEU A 613 -1.75 -2.60 -29.91
N VAL A 614 -0.89 -3.48 -29.42
CA VAL A 614 0.49 -3.16 -29.02
C VAL A 614 1.45 -4.17 -29.65
N TRP A 615 2.58 -3.69 -30.18
CA TRP A 615 3.62 -4.54 -30.75
C TRP A 615 5.03 -4.00 -30.47
N TYR A 616 5.98 -4.89 -30.25
CA TYR A 616 7.37 -4.50 -29.97
C TYR A 616 8.35 -5.62 -30.31
N GLY A 617 9.62 -5.26 -30.50
CA GLY A 617 10.69 -6.23 -30.72
C GLY A 617 11.59 -6.43 -29.50
N LYS A 618 12.40 -7.48 -29.57
CA LYS A 618 13.32 -7.93 -28.51
C LYS A 618 14.30 -6.85 -28.02
N ARG A 619 14.64 -5.86 -28.83
CA ARG A 619 15.58 -4.79 -28.49
C ARG A 619 14.91 -3.42 -28.44
N GLY A 620 13.58 -3.40 -28.25
CA GLY A 620 12.78 -2.18 -28.32
C GLY A 620 12.57 -1.69 -29.75
N GLU A 621 12.63 -2.58 -30.76
CA GLU A 621 12.11 -2.22 -32.07
C GLU A 621 10.65 -1.79 -31.92
N HIS A 622 10.30 -0.63 -32.51
CA HIS A 622 8.98 0.01 -32.36
C HIS A 622 8.61 0.51 -30.95
N SER A 623 9.50 0.43 -29.95
CA SER A 623 9.24 1.02 -28.62
C SER A 623 9.06 2.54 -28.64
N GLY A 624 9.47 3.23 -29.71
CA GLY A 624 9.16 4.66 -29.86
C GLY A 624 7.66 4.98 -29.94
N LEU A 625 6.80 3.99 -30.21
CA LEU A 625 5.34 4.10 -30.17
C LEU A 625 4.76 3.73 -28.80
N PHE A 626 5.48 2.89 -28.06
CA PHE A 626 5.12 2.36 -26.73
C PHE A 626 6.32 2.56 -25.79
N PRO A 627 6.68 3.82 -25.46
CA PRO A 627 7.96 4.13 -24.81
C PRO A 627 8.13 3.52 -23.42
N GLU A 628 7.05 3.08 -22.79
CA GLU A 628 7.00 2.34 -21.53
C GLU A 628 7.51 0.91 -21.67
N ILE A 629 7.48 0.35 -22.89
CA ILE A 629 7.98 -0.99 -23.22
C ILE A 629 9.38 -0.87 -23.79
N THR A 630 10.39 -1.15 -22.96
CA THR A 630 11.80 -1.01 -23.35
C THR A 630 12.34 -2.19 -24.19
N GLY A 631 11.52 -3.23 -24.38
CA GLY A 631 11.82 -4.43 -25.14
C GLY A 631 11.25 -5.68 -24.47
N GLY A 632 11.51 -6.82 -25.10
CA GLY A 632 10.97 -8.12 -24.70
C GLY A 632 10.65 -8.94 -25.93
N GLY A 633 10.65 -10.27 -25.81
CA GLY A 633 10.31 -11.19 -26.89
C GLY A 633 9.40 -12.33 -26.45
N ALA A 634 8.76 -12.18 -25.30
CA ALA A 634 7.96 -13.18 -24.62
C ALA A 634 6.76 -12.51 -23.93
N PRO A 635 5.84 -11.92 -24.71
CA PRO A 635 4.68 -11.23 -24.14
C PRO A 635 3.77 -12.24 -23.47
N MET A 636 3.13 -11.81 -22.40
CA MET A 636 2.04 -12.52 -21.76
C MET A 636 0.90 -11.53 -21.54
N THR A 637 -0.32 -12.03 -21.65
CA THR A 637 -1.55 -11.33 -21.28
C THR A 637 -2.14 -11.98 -20.04
N GLY A 638 -2.80 -11.18 -19.20
CA GLY A 638 -3.63 -11.63 -18.09
C GLY A 638 -4.94 -10.85 -18.04
N PRO A 639 -5.57 -10.77 -16.86
CA PRO A 639 -6.96 -10.33 -16.72
C PRO A 639 -7.12 -8.81 -16.82
N VAL A 640 -8.37 -8.40 -17.07
CA VAL A 640 -8.84 -7.04 -16.80
C VAL A 640 -9.45 -7.04 -15.40
N TYR A 641 -9.12 -6.04 -14.59
CA TYR A 641 -9.75 -5.91 -13.27
C TYR A 641 -11.14 -5.29 -13.40
N ASP A 642 -12.17 -5.99 -12.90
CA ASP A 642 -13.53 -5.48 -12.75
C ASP A 642 -13.79 -5.13 -11.29
N TYR A 643 -13.96 -3.86 -10.98
CA TYR A 643 -14.12 -3.40 -9.61
C TYR A 643 -15.55 -3.64 -9.10
N ASP A 644 -15.70 -4.62 -8.21
CA ASP A 644 -16.93 -4.78 -7.44
C ASP A 644 -16.92 -3.92 -6.17
N LYS A 645 -17.69 -2.83 -6.19
CA LYS A 645 -17.90 -1.96 -5.02
C LYS A 645 -18.58 -2.68 -3.85
N ASP A 646 -19.40 -3.69 -4.12
CA ASP A 646 -20.22 -4.42 -3.14
C ASP A 646 -19.48 -5.65 -2.57
N LEU A 647 -18.32 -6.02 -3.13
CA LEU A 647 -17.43 -7.06 -2.61
C LEU A 647 -16.86 -6.64 -1.24
N ASP A 648 -17.13 -7.44 -0.21
CA ASP A 648 -16.58 -7.28 1.14
C ASP A 648 -15.23 -7.99 1.22
N SER A 649 -14.15 -7.24 0.97
CA SER A 649 -12.78 -7.76 0.98
C SER A 649 -11.80 -6.67 1.41
N ASP A 650 -10.93 -7.03 2.36
CA ASP A 650 -9.85 -6.18 2.86
C ASP A 650 -8.62 -6.18 1.94
N THR A 651 -8.62 -7.00 0.88
CA THR A 651 -7.46 -7.17 -0.02
C THR A 651 -7.74 -6.78 -1.47
N LYS A 652 -8.99 -6.45 -1.81
CA LYS A 652 -9.40 -6.13 -3.18
C LYS A 652 -8.70 -4.88 -3.70
N PHE A 653 -8.38 -4.87 -4.98
CA PHE A 653 -7.76 -3.70 -5.60
C PHE A 653 -8.73 -2.50 -5.62
N PRO A 654 -8.21 -1.26 -5.53
CA PRO A 654 -9.04 -0.06 -5.54
C PRO A 654 -9.63 0.19 -6.93
N GLN A 655 -10.71 0.98 -6.98
CA GLN A 655 -11.44 1.33 -8.21
C GLN A 655 -10.54 1.94 -9.30
N TYR A 656 -9.39 2.51 -8.94
CA TYR A 656 -8.37 2.95 -9.90
C TYR A 656 -8.05 1.90 -10.97
N PHE A 657 -8.02 0.61 -10.62
CA PHE A 657 -7.67 -0.45 -11.57
C PHE A 657 -8.83 -0.91 -12.45
N ASP A 658 -10.05 -0.42 -12.21
CA ASP A 658 -11.25 -0.82 -12.95
C ASP A 658 -11.05 -0.66 -14.46
N GLY A 659 -11.32 -1.72 -15.22
CA GLY A 659 -11.13 -1.78 -16.67
C GLY A 659 -9.68 -1.81 -17.15
N LYS A 660 -8.68 -1.86 -16.25
CA LYS A 660 -7.26 -1.93 -16.67
C LYS A 660 -6.85 -3.37 -16.96
N TRP A 661 -6.28 -3.58 -18.15
CA TRP A 661 -5.77 -4.86 -18.61
C TRP A 661 -4.34 -5.10 -18.10
N PHE A 662 -4.12 -6.17 -17.34
CA PHE A 662 -2.78 -6.57 -16.90
C PHE A 662 -2.04 -7.35 -17.99
N ALA A 663 -0.89 -6.82 -18.39
CA ALA A 663 0.05 -7.45 -19.32
C ALA A 663 1.43 -7.57 -18.69
N PHE A 664 2.16 -8.61 -19.04
CA PHE A 664 3.48 -8.89 -18.45
C PHE A 664 4.43 -9.54 -19.44
N GLU A 665 5.71 -9.63 -19.08
CA GLU A 665 6.75 -10.11 -19.98
C GLU A 665 7.68 -11.08 -19.25
N TYR A 666 7.72 -12.31 -19.75
CA TYR A 666 8.42 -13.43 -19.14
C TYR A 666 9.96 -13.32 -19.14
N GLY A 667 10.55 -12.75 -20.19
CA GLY A 667 11.99 -12.59 -20.37
C GLY A 667 12.58 -11.20 -20.02
N ALA A 668 11.74 -10.27 -19.61
CA ALA A 668 12.05 -8.88 -19.25
C ALA A 668 11.49 -8.50 -17.87
N ASP A 669 10.82 -9.44 -17.20
CA ASP A 669 10.58 -9.48 -15.76
C ASP A 669 9.70 -8.33 -15.23
N TRP A 670 8.68 -7.92 -15.99
CA TRP A 670 7.80 -6.81 -15.62
C TRP A 670 6.31 -7.13 -15.72
N TYR A 671 5.52 -6.40 -14.91
CA TYR A 671 4.07 -6.23 -15.03
C TYR A 671 3.73 -4.79 -15.41
N LYS A 672 2.71 -4.62 -16.24
CA LYS A 672 2.15 -3.35 -16.68
C LYS A 672 0.64 -3.43 -16.79
N THR A 673 -0.02 -2.29 -16.71
CA THR A 673 -1.43 -2.13 -17.06
C THR A 673 -1.56 -1.42 -18.40
N ILE A 674 -2.50 -1.86 -19.22
CA ILE A 674 -2.91 -1.22 -20.48
C ILE A 674 -4.31 -0.66 -20.26
N SER A 675 -4.49 0.63 -20.52
CA SER A 675 -5.82 1.28 -20.48
C SER A 675 -6.26 1.62 -21.91
N ILE A 676 -7.55 1.43 -22.19
CA ILE A 676 -8.15 1.63 -23.50
C ILE A 676 -9.07 2.84 -23.43
N MET A 677 -9.04 3.67 -24.48
CA MET A 677 -9.96 4.79 -24.61
C MET A 677 -11.41 4.28 -24.65
N THR A 678 -12.26 4.80 -23.77
CA THR A 678 -13.70 4.53 -23.79
C THR A 678 -14.49 5.65 -24.48
N GLU A 679 -13.88 6.84 -24.61
CA GLU A 679 -14.47 7.99 -25.26
C GLU A 679 -13.57 8.58 -26.37
N ALA A 680 -14.20 9.26 -27.34
CA ALA A 680 -13.47 9.93 -28.41
C ALA A 680 -12.84 11.23 -27.92
N ALA A 681 -11.54 11.40 -28.15
CA ALA A 681 -10.80 12.63 -27.87
C ALA A 681 -10.42 13.35 -29.17
N ALA A 682 -11.35 14.18 -29.67
CA ALA A 682 -11.11 15.00 -30.84
C ALA A 682 -10.06 16.10 -30.57
N SER A 683 -9.14 16.32 -31.51
CA SER A 683 -8.17 17.42 -31.43
C SER A 683 -7.83 17.99 -32.81
N ASP A 684 -7.67 19.31 -32.86
CA ASP A 684 -7.09 20.02 -34.02
C ASP A 684 -5.55 20.11 -33.93
N ARG A 685 -4.96 19.76 -32.77
CA ARG A 685 -3.53 19.93 -32.48
C ARG A 685 -2.76 18.61 -32.40
N PHE A 686 -3.42 17.55 -31.95
CA PHE A 686 -2.87 16.22 -31.74
C PHE A 686 -3.63 15.19 -32.58
N THR A 687 -3.08 14.00 -32.71
CA THR A 687 -3.79 12.88 -33.33
C THR A 687 -5.06 12.59 -32.52
N PRO A 688 -6.26 12.65 -33.14
CA PRO A 688 -7.49 12.25 -32.47
C PRO A 688 -7.40 10.81 -31.96
N ALA A 689 -8.03 10.53 -30.83
CA ALA A 689 -8.21 9.17 -30.33
C ALA A 689 -9.70 8.82 -30.39
N GLU A 690 -10.01 7.58 -30.74
CA GLU A 690 -11.35 7.01 -30.79
C GLU A 690 -11.49 5.90 -29.72
N PRO A 691 -12.73 5.54 -29.32
CA PRO A 691 -12.94 4.40 -28.44
C PRO A 691 -12.28 3.13 -29.00
N GLY A 692 -11.55 2.40 -28.16
CA GLY A 692 -10.75 1.24 -28.55
C GLY A 692 -9.28 1.55 -28.83
N ASP A 693 -8.90 2.82 -28.98
CA ASP A 693 -7.49 3.20 -29.08
C ASP A 693 -6.76 3.05 -27.74
N LEU A 694 -5.43 2.92 -27.79
CA LEU A 694 -4.59 2.92 -26.58
C LEU A 694 -4.65 4.28 -25.85
N GLN A 695 -5.09 4.25 -24.59
CA GLN A 695 -5.03 5.41 -23.71
C GLN A 695 -3.64 5.52 -23.09
N SER A 696 -3.24 4.55 -22.28
CA SER A 696 -1.98 4.55 -21.53
C SER A 696 -1.41 3.13 -21.34
N ILE A 697 -0.11 3.07 -21.08
CA ILE A 697 0.56 1.89 -20.53
C ILE A 697 1.25 2.37 -19.25
N ASN A 698 1.07 1.68 -18.12
CA ASN A 698 1.66 2.11 -16.85
C ASN A 698 2.34 0.92 -16.16
N SER A 699 3.42 1.18 -15.43
CA SER A 699 4.11 0.13 -14.67
C SER A 699 3.29 -0.30 -13.45
N PHE A 700 3.27 -1.60 -13.18
CA PHE A 700 2.66 -2.15 -11.97
C PHE A 700 3.73 -2.83 -11.11
N LEU A 701 3.86 -2.36 -9.86
CA LEU A 701 4.88 -2.82 -8.90
C LEU A 701 6.31 -2.88 -9.46
N PRO A 702 6.84 -1.83 -10.11
CA PRO A 702 8.19 -1.81 -10.68
C PRO A 702 9.32 -1.97 -9.64
N GLY A 703 9.03 -1.83 -8.34
CA GLY A 703 9.97 -2.10 -7.24
C GLY A 703 9.96 -3.55 -6.75
N GLU A 704 8.93 -4.32 -7.08
CA GLU A 704 8.82 -5.73 -6.73
C GLU A 704 9.67 -6.58 -7.68
N THR A 705 10.28 -7.65 -7.17
CA THR A 705 11.08 -8.54 -8.01
C THR A 705 10.21 -9.67 -8.53
N PHE A 706 9.95 -9.65 -9.84
CA PHE A 706 9.48 -10.80 -10.59
C PHE A 706 10.68 -11.43 -11.32
N ASN A 707 10.73 -12.75 -11.44
CA ASN A 707 11.82 -13.44 -12.14
C ASN A 707 11.41 -13.85 -13.56
N SER A 708 10.16 -14.24 -13.74
CA SER A 708 9.56 -14.62 -15.02
C SER A 708 8.03 -14.69 -14.85
N PRO A 709 7.32 -13.54 -14.84
CA PRO A 709 5.86 -13.50 -14.88
C PRO A 709 5.30 -14.43 -15.95
N PHE A 710 4.38 -15.32 -15.57
CA PHE A 710 3.98 -16.42 -16.46
C PHE A 710 2.48 -16.57 -16.65
N ASP A 711 1.72 -16.42 -15.58
CA ASP A 711 0.26 -16.44 -15.60
C ASP A 711 -0.29 -15.58 -14.46
N ALA A 712 -1.49 -15.06 -14.63
CA ALA A 712 -2.17 -14.27 -13.61
C ALA A 712 -3.70 -14.31 -13.78
N GLU A 713 -4.43 -14.25 -12.67
CA GLU A 713 -5.90 -14.24 -12.65
C GLU A 713 -6.41 -13.53 -11.39
N PHE A 714 -7.55 -12.84 -11.44
CA PHE A 714 -8.17 -12.27 -10.24
C PHE A 714 -9.01 -13.33 -9.51
N GLY A 715 -8.90 -13.38 -8.19
CA GLY A 715 -9.75 -14.25 -7.37
C GLY A 715 -11.05 -13.58 -6.93
N PRO A 716 -11.97 -14.34 -6.33
CA PRO A 716 -13.24 -13.81 -5.83
C PRO A 716 -13.09 -12.83 -4.66
N ASP A 717 -11.89 -12.71 -4.09
CA ASP A 717 -11.52 -11.74 -3.05
C ASP A 717 -11.01 -10.42 -3.64
N GLY A 718 -10.92 -10.29 -4.97
CA GLY A 718 -10.40 -9.10 -5.65
C GLY A 718 -8.87 -8.96 -5.59
N SER A 719 -8.16 -9.99 -5.12
CA SER A 719 -6.68 -10.05 -5.16
C SER A 719 -6.19 -10.65 -6.49
N LEU A 720 -5.01 -10.23 -6.95
CA LEU A 720 -4.38 -10.78 -8.15
C LEU A 720 -3.54 -12.00 -7.79
N TYR A 721 -3.86 -13.16 -8.33
CA TYR A 721 -3.06 -14.38 -8.21
C TYR A 721 -2.10 -14.48 -9.39
N THR A 722 -0.88 -14.96 -9.16
CA THR A 722 0.13 -15.05 -10.23
C THR A 722 1.13 -16.18 -10.06
N ILE A 723 1.55 -16.76 -11.19
CA ILE A 723 2.73 -17.61 -11.30
C ILE A 723 3.95 -16.74 -11.66
N ASP A 724 4.98 -16.80 -10.81
CA ASP A 724 6.35 -16.46 -11.21
C ASP A 724 7.08 -17.76 -11.53
N PHE A 725 7.48 -17.94 -12.79
CA PHE A 725 8.07 -19.18 -13.27
C PHE A 725 9.49 -19.42 -12.76
N GLY A 726 10.14 -18.42 -12.15
CA GLY A 726 11.48 -18.53 -11.58
C GLY A 726 12.61 -18.47 -12.59
N GLY A 727 13.84 -18.62 -12.09
CA GLY A 727 15.06 -18.43 -12.87
C GLY A 727 15.44 -19.62 -13.76
N GLY A 728 15.80 -19.32 -15.02
CA GLY A 728 16.30 -20.30 -15.99
C GLY A 728 16.17 -19.78 -17.42
N SER A 729 16.78 -20.46 -18.40
CA SER A 729 16.42 -20.25 -19.82
C SER A 729 15.91 -21.56 -20.42
N GLY A 730 14.73 -21.49 -21.06
CA GLY A 730 14.12 -22.54 -21.88
C GLY A 730 12.89 -23.22 -21.27
N VAL A 731 11.76 -23.16 -21.98
CA VAL A 731 10.60 -24.06 -21.84
C VAL A 731 11.06 -25.52 -22.04
N GLY A 732 10.50 -26.48 -21.31
CA GLY A 732 10.72 -27.90 -21.60
C GLY A 732 11.53 -28.72 -20.59
N ARG A 733 11.69 -28.27 -19.34
CA ARG A 733 12.46 -29.07 -18.39
C ARG A 733 11.67 -30.24 -17.79
N GLY A 734 10.37 -30.05 -17.55
CA GLY A 734 9.58 -30.98 -16.75
C GLY A 734 10.17 -31.21 -15.36
N ASP A 735 11.08 -30.35 -14.89
CA ASP A 735 11.77 -30.43 -13.61
C ASP A 735 11.57 -29.15 -12.80
N HIS A 736 12.22 -29.07 -11.65
CA HIS A 736 12.11 -27.97 -10.69
C HIS A 736 12.70 -26.67 -11.26
N ASN A 737 11.99 -25.56 -11.04
CA ASN A 737 12.42 -24.23 -11.42
C ASN A 737 12.86 -23.44 -10.17
N ASP A 738 14.16 -23.21 -10.03
CA ASP A 738 14.73 -22.45 -8.92
C ASP A 738 14.09 -21.05 -8.83
N GLY A 739 13.56 -20.67 -7.67
CA GLY A 739 12.93 -19.36 -7.45
C GLY A 739 11.55 -19.19 -8.07
N SER A 740 10.92 -20.27 -8.55
CA SER A 740 9.49 -20.24 -8.92
C SER A 740 8.59 -20.09 -7.70
N GLY A 741 7.40 -19.56 -7.91
CA GLY A 741 6.41 -19.43 -6.85
C GLY A 741 5.03 -19.10 -7.40
N ILE A 742 4.02 -19.41 -6.59
CA ILE A 742 2.66 -18.90 -6.80
C ILE A 742 2.40 -17.87 -5.71
N TYR A 743 1.91 -16.71 -6.09
CA TYR A 743 1.72 -15.57 -5.21
C TYR A 743 0.30 -15.02 -5.31
N ARG A 744 -0.18 -14.42 -4.23
CA ARG A 744 -1.33 -13.51 -4.20
C ARG A 744 -0.81 -12.10 -3.96
N ILE A 745 -1.27 -11.13 -4.74
CA ILE A 745 -1.01 -9.71 -4.54
C ILE A 745 -2.26 -9.10 -3.92
N ASP A 746 -2.11 -8.61 -2.69
CA ASP A 746 -3.17 -7.95 -1.94
C ASP A 746 -2.98 -6.43 -2.02
N TYR A 747 -4.06 -5.68 -2.21
CA TYR A 747 -4.08 -4.27 -1.87
C TYR A 747 -4.34 -4.14 -0.36
N VAL A 748 -3.41 -3.55 0.38
CA VAL A 748 -3.50 -3.40 1.83
C VAL A 748 -3.79 -1.96 2.25
N GLY A 749 -4.11 -1.09 1.29
CA GLY A 749 -4.33 0.34 1.50
C GLY A 749 -3.04 1.14 1.67
N GLY A 750 -3.13 2.45 1.42
CA GLY A 750 -2.16 3.44 1.91
C GLY A 750 -2.43 3.79 3.38
N GLU A 751 -1.64 4.69 3.99
CA GLU A 751 -1.97 5.20 5.34
C GLU A 751 -3.39 5.78 5.35
N ASP A 752 -4.31 5.10 6.04
CA ASP A 752 -5.72 5.49 6.04
C ASP A 752 -5.92 6.68 6.99
N VAL A 753 -6.34 7.85 6.45
CA VAL A 753 -6.81 9.00 7.25
C VAL A 753 -8.33 8.94 7.38
N THR A 754 -8.88 7.76 7.65
CA THR A 754 -10.33 7.58 7.78
C THR A 754 -10.84 8.00 9.16
N GLU A 755 -9.95 8.17 10.14
CA GLU A 755 -10.27 8.82 11.41
C GLU A 755 -9.33 10.01 11.63
N PRO A 756 -9.84 11.23 11.88
CA PRO A 756 -9.01 12.32 12.36
C PRO A 756 -8.24 11.80 13.59
N ARG A 757 -6.91 11.71 13.52
CA ARG A 757 -6.12 11.47 14.74
C ARG A 757 -6.61 12.46 15.78
N ASP A 758 -7.06 11.91 16.91
CA ASP A 758 -7.76 12.68 17.93
C ASP A 758 -6.94 13.92 18.27
N ARG A 759 -7.49 15.10 17.95
CA ARG A 759 -6.77 16.38 17.95
C ARG A 759 -6.18 16.69 19.34
N CYS A 760 -6.65 15.97 20.37
CA CYS A 760 -6.31 16.04 21.78
C CYS A 760 -5.76 14.71 22.29
N PHE A 761 -4.57 14.32 21.82
CA PHE A 761 -3.87 13.04 22.05
C PHE A 761 -3.89 12.49 23.50
N GLY A 762 -4.07 13.34 24.53
CA GLY A 762 -4.02 12.96 25.95
C GLY A 762 -5.37 12.71 26.64
N GLY A 763 -6.51 13.13 26.07
CA GLY A 763 -7.84 12.97 26.68
C GLY A 763 -8.03 13.65 28.05
N TYR A 764 -7.18 14.62 28.43
CA TYR A 764 -7.17 15.13 29.80
C TYR A 764 -8.39 15.99 30.15
N GLY A 765 -8.95 15.76 31.35
CA GLY A 765 -10.01 16.59 31.92
C GLY A 765 -9.56 18.00 32.33
N THR A 766 -10.52 18.93 32.43
CA THR A 766 -10.27 20.32 32.87
C THR A 766 -10.34 20.52 34.39
N ASP A 767 -10.70 19.47 35.11
CA ASP A 767 -10.88 19.39 36.55
C ASP A 767 -9.57 19.11 37.32
N VAL A 768 -8.50 18.74 36.61
CA VAL A 768 -7.16 18.54 37.17
C VAL A 768 -6.25 19.76 36.93
N PRO A 769 -5.21 19.99 37.76
CA PRO A 769 -4.17 20.96 37.44
C PRO A 769 -3.18 20.42 36.41
N VAL A 770 -2.43 21.30 35.73
CA VAL A 770 -1.29 20.92 34.88
C VAL A 770 -0.21 20.33 35.77
N TRP A 771 0.15 19.07 35.56
CA TRP A 771 1.03 18.28 36.42
C TRP A 771 1.96 17.40 35.57
N PHE A 772 3.13 17.02 36.09
CA PHE A 772 4.16 16.29 35.31
C PHE A 772 4.78 15.14 36.10
N GLY A 773 3.96 14.31 36.74
CA GLY A 773 4.42 13.27 37.66
C GLY A 773 4.35 13.67 39.14
N GLU A 774 4.66 12.71 40.01
CA GLU A 774 4.63 12.86 41.47
C GLU A 774 5.49 14.06 41.92
N GLY A 775 4.94 14.91 42.79
CA GLY A 775 5.62 16.11 43.31
C GLY A 775 5.81 17.26 42.31
N SER A 776 5.30 17.13 41.08
CA SER A 776 5.48 18.11 39.99
C SER A 776 4.15 18.71 39.52
N ASP A 777 3.29 19.09 40.47
CA ASP A 777 2.04 19.82 40.25
C ASP A 777 2.31 21.34 40.15
N SER A 778 1.81 21.99 39.10
CA SER A 778 1.95 23.44 38.91
C SER A 778 0.96 24.29 39.71
N GLY A 779 -0.15 23.71 40.17
CA GLY A 779 -1.31 24.37 40.78
C GLY A 779 -2.11 25.25 39.79
N VAL A 780 -1.84 25.13 38.49
CA VAL A 780 -2.54 25.85 37.42
C VAL A 780 -3.62 24.95 36.86
N PRO A 781 -4.90 25.38 36.75
CA PRO A 781 -5.95 24.56 36.15
C PRO A 781 -5.60 24.12 34.72
N ASN A 782 -5.85 22.85 34.39
CA ASN A 782 -5.63 22.29 33.06
C ASN A 782 -6.72 22.75 32.08
N ARG A 783 -6.67 24.02 31.69
CA ARG A 783 -7.75 24.63 30.90
C ARG A 783 -7.76 24.12 29.47
N ASP A 784 -8.95 24.05 28.90
CA ASP A 784 -9.14 23.97 27.46
C ASP A 784 -8.44 25.17 26.78
N SER A 785 -7.57 24.92 25.79
CA SER A 785 -6.90 25.93 24.96
C SER A 785 -7.82 26.56 23.91
N GLY A 786 -9.09 26.16 23.92
CA GLY A 786 -10.21 26.60 23.13
C GLY A 786 -10.64 25.58 22.07
N ASP A 787 -9.88 24.49 21.83
CA ASP A 787 -10.02 23.46 20.77
C ASP A 787 -10.76 22.20 21.22
N GLY A 788 -11.13 22.11 22.49
CA GLY A 788 -11.46 20.82 23.10
C GLY A 788 -10.23 20.12 23.69
N CYS A 789 -9.02 20.62 23.43
CA CYS A 789 -7.77 20.11 24.02
C CYS A 789 -7.39 20.96 25.22
N THR A 790 -6.84 20.33 26.24
CA THR A 790 -6.32 21.00 27.43
C THR A 790 -4.82 21.31 27.32
N ILE A 791 -4.31 22.11 28.25
CA ILE A 791 -2.88 22.44 28.33
C ILE A 791 -2.02 21.18 28.39
N MET A 792 -2.47 20.14 29.08
CA MET A 792 -1.81 18.84 29.17
C MET A 792 -1.84 18.10 27.84
N ASP A 793 -2.97 18.08 27.13
CA ASP A 793 -3.07 17.45 25.81
C ASP A 793 -2.06 18.04 24.83
N LEU A 794 -1.92 19.37 24.83
CA LEU A 794 -0.95 20.07 23.98
C LEU A 794 0.50 19.71 24.32
N ILE A 795 0.81 19.47 25.60
CA ILE A 795 2.16 19.12 26.03
C ILE A 795 2.44 17.65 25.71
N GLU A 796 1.47 16.77 25.92
CA GLU A 796 1.64 15.34 25.71
C GLU A 796 1.62 14.93 24.24
N HIS A 797 0.97 15.71 23.39
CA HIS A 797 1.08 15.56 21.94
C HIS A 797 2.54 15.57 21.45
N GLU A 798 3.45 16.24 22.17
CA GLU A 798 4.85 16.37 21.79
C GLU A 798 5.74 15.23 22.32
N GLN A 799 5.15 14.17 22.88
CA GLN A 799 5.88 13.00 23.34
C GLN A 799 6.25 12.04 22.20
N PRO A 800 7.31 11.22 22.37
CA PRO A 800 8.23 11.17 23.52
C PRO A 800 9.30 12.28 23.47
N PHE A 801 9.77 12.72 24.64
CA PHE A 801 10.81 13.76 24.73
C PHE A 801 12.23 13.17 24.73
N THR A 802 13.11 13.74 23.90
CA THR A 802 14.49 13.24 23.73
C THR A 802 15.34 13.34 25.00
N ASN A 803 15.12 14.37 25.82
CA ASN A 803 15.77 14.56 27.12
C ASN A 803 15.03 15.63 27.95
N HIS A 804 15.40 15.76 29.23
CA HIS A 804 14.73 16.69 30.16
C HIS A 804 14.81 18.15 29.71
N GLY A 805 15.93 18.55 29.10
CA GLY A 805 16.06 19.89 28.55
C GLY A 805 15.12 20.13 27.37
N ASP A 806 14.82 19.08 26.61
CA ASP A 806 13.87 19.10 25.50
C ASP A 806 12.45 19.26 25.98
N PHE A 807 12.03 18.40 26.91
CA PHE A 807 10.75 18.48 27.58
C PHE A 807 10.48 19.89 28.16
N VAL A 808 11.41 20.43 28.95
CA VAL A 808 11.24 21.76 29.56
C VAL A 808 11.14 22.86 28.48
N ARG A 809 11.91 22.77 27.39
CA ARG A 809 11.82 23.74 26.28
C ARG A 809 10.49 23.65 25.54
N THR A 810 9.97 22.45 25.35
CA THR A 810 8.66 22.22 24.72
C THR A 810 7.54 22.82 25.59
N VAL A 811 7.55 22.54 26.90
CA VAL A 811 6.62 23.18 27.86
C VAL A 811 6.79 24.71 27.85
N GLU A 812 8.02 25.23 27.80
CA GLU A 812 8.26 26.67 27.68
C GLU A 812 7.69 27.25 26.39
N GLY A 813 7.80 26.55 25.27
CA GLY A 813 7.26 26.94 23.97
C GLY A 813 5.73 27.00 24.00
N ILE A 814 5.08 25.89 24.34
CA ILE A 814 3.62 25.77 24.42
C ILE A 814 3.05 26.78 25.40
N THR A 815 3.59 26.87 26.62
CA THR A 815 3.07 27.84 27.61
C THR A 815 3.33 29.29 27.24
N SER A 816 4.33 29.59 26.40
CA SER A 816 4.51 30.93 25.83
C SER A 816 3.40 31.27 24.83
N GLN A 817 3.05 30.31 23.98
CA GLN A 817 1.96 30.43 23.03
C GLN A 817 0.61 30.58 23.76
N LEU A 818 0.35 29.76 24.78
CA LEU A 818 -0.87 29.86 25.61
C LEU A 818 -1.01 31.19 26.36
N VAL A 819 0.10 31.86 26.70
CA VAL A 819 0.07 33.23 27.23
C VAL A 819 -0.26 34.25 26.14
N ALA A 820 0.30 34.09 24.94
CA ALA A 820 -0.06 34.92 23.79
C ALA A 820 -1.55 34.79 23.44
N ASP A 821 -2.11 33.61 23.69
CA ASP A 821 -3.50 33.26 23.39
C ASP A 821 -4.49 33.59 24.50
N GLY A 822 -3.99 34.03 25.66
CA GLY A 822 -4.82 34.45 26.79
C GLY A 822 -5.37 33.30 27.64
N VAL A 823 -4.96 32.06 27.37
CA VAL A 823 -5.32 30.85 28.13
C VAL A 823 -4.57 30.80 29.47
N LEU A 824 -3.31 31.26 29.47
CA LEU A 824 -2.46 31.38 30.65
C LEU A 824 -2.09 32.84 30.93
N THR A 825 -1.98 33.17 32.22
CA THR A 825 -1.27 34.38 32.65
C THR A 825 0.23 34.12 32.71
N GLN A 826 1.05 35.18 32.61
CA GLN A 826 2.51 35.08 32.81
C GLN A 826 2.90 34.44 34.16
N ARG A 827 2.06 34.60 35.19
CA ARG A 827 2.29 34.00 36.52
C ARG A 827 2.04 32.49 36.51
N GLU A 828 1.02 32.05 35.80
CA GLU A 828 0.66 30.63 35.64
C GLU A 828 1.67 29.93 34.73
N ARG A 829 2.06 30.52 33.59
CA ARG A 829 3.18 30.03 32.76
C ARG A 829 4.43 29.75 33.59
N ALA A 830 4.82 30.69 34.45
CA ALA A 830 5.99 30.50 35.31
C ALA A 830 5.80 29.37 36.34
N ALA A 831 4.57 29.05 36.75
CA ALA A 831 4.29 27.92 37.63
C ALA A 831 4.36 26.58 36.89
N VAL A 832 3.80 26.50 35.68
CA VAL A 832 3.88 25.32 34.81
C VAL A 832 5.35 25.01 34.46
N ILE A 833 6.14 26.00 34.06
CA ILE A 833 7.57 25.78 33.76
C ILE A 833 8.36 25.31 34.99
N ARG A 834 8.04 25.82 36.19
CA ARG A 834 8.69 25.36 37.43
C ARG A 834 8.34 23.92 37.76
N ALA A 835 7.10 23.51 37.54
CA ALA A 835 6.66 22.13 37.70
C ALA A 835 7.38 21.22 36.69
N ALA A 836 7.41 21.60 35.41
CA ALA A 836 8.12 20.85 34.36
C ALA A 836 9.62 20.69 34.67
N ALA A 837 10.29 21.78 35.07
CA ALA A 837 11.71 21.72 35.45
C ALA A 837 11.99 20.91 36.73
N GLY A 838 10.97 20.69 37.56
CA GLY A 838 11.04 19.84 38.75
C GLY A 838 10.87 18.35 38.43
N SER A 839 10.14 18.03 37.38
CA SER A 839 9.76 16.65 37.01
C SER A 839 10.93 15.76 36.63
N GLU A 840 10.70 14.45 36.63
CA GLU A 840 11.66 13.45 36.15
C GLU A 840 11.57 13.19 34.64
N ILE A 841 10.63 13.82 33.93
CA ILE A 841 10.37 13.58 32.50
C ILE A 841 11.61 13.90 31.66
N GLY A 842 12.07 12.92 30.87
CA GLY A 842 13.25 13.01 30.01
C GLY A 842 14.60 13.03 30.75
N LYS A 843 14.64 12.91 32.08
CA LYS A 843 15.93 12.76 32.78
C LYS A 843 16.44 11.34 32.57
N ALA A 844 17.71 11.22 32.18
CA ALA A 844 18.36 9.91 32.22
C ALA A 844 18.47 9.48 33.69
N PRO A 845 17.99 8.28 34.07
CA PRO A 845 18.12 7.80 35.43
C PRO A 845 19.60 7.65 35.78
N LYS A 846 19.94 7.87 37.05
CA LYS A 846 21.29 7.57 37.55
C LYS A 846 21.43 6.07 37.70
N LEU A 847 22.16 5.46 36.79
CA LEU A 847 22.54 4.03 36.83
C LEU A 847 23.85 3.87 37.61
N ASP A 848 23.88 4.29 38.88
CA ASP A 848 25.05 4.04 39.73
C ASP A 848 25.08 2.61 40.31
N GLY A 849 23.98 1.85 40.18
CA GLY A 849 23.92 0.43 40.53
C GLY A 849 24.04 0.18 42.03
N ASP A 850 23.69 1.17 42.86
CA ASP A 850 23.78 1.11 44.32
C ASP A 850 22.40 1.08 44.99
N ARG A 851 21.30 1.36 44.27
CA ARG A 851 19.94 1.34 44.82
C ARG A 851 19.44 -0.10 44.96
N GLN A 852 18.73 -0.38 46.06
CA GLN A 852 18.08 -1.67 46.31
C GLN A 852 16.56 -1.48 46.23
N VAL A 853 15.84 -2.53 45.85
CA VAL A 853 14.38 -2.55 46.02
C VAL A 853 14.09 -2.57 47.52
N PRO A 854 13.33 -1.60 48.08
CA PRO A 854 13.02 -1.59 49.50
C PRO A 854 12.22 -2.84 49.88
N ALA A 855 12.68 -3.57 50.91
CA ALA A 855 12.08 -4.87 51.29
C ALA A 855 10.60 -4.73 51.71
N GLU A 856 10.22 -3.57 52.24
CA GLU A 856 8.87 -3.20 52.61
C GLU A 856 7.94 -2.90 51.42
N GLN A 857 8.48 -2.75 50.21
CA GLN A 857 7.75 -2.54 48.96
C GLN A 857 7.65 -3.83 48.12
N ILE A 858 8.36 -4.89 48.49
CA ILE A 858 8.30 -6.18 47.79
C ILE A 858 7.10 -6.98 48.32
N GLY A 859 6.28 -7.48 47.39
CA GLY A 859 5.16 -8.37 47.68
C GLY A 859 5.12 -9.56 46.74
N VAL A 860 4.21 -10.50 47.01
CA VAL A 860 3.93 -11.64 46.13
C VAL A 860 2.48 -11.62 45.68
N VAL A 861 2.21 -11.85 44.39
CA VAL A 861 0.85 -12.08 43.92
C VAL A 861 0.44 -13.48 44.35
N GLY A 862 -0.65 -13.57 45.11
CA GLY A 862 -1.10 -14.82 45.71
C GLY A 862 -1.53 -15.89 44.70
N TYR A 863 -1.66 -15.53 43.41
CA TYR A 863 -1.87 -16.48 42.33
C TYR A 863 -0.69 -17.46 42.21
N THR A 864 0.55 -17.03 42.47
CA THR A 864 1.76 -17.89 42.51
C THR A 864 1.58 -19.06 43.49
N VAL A 865 0.97 -18.80 44.66
CA VAL A 865 0.77 -19.80 45.73
C VAL A 865 -0.67 -20.32 45.81
N ARG A 866 -1.50 -20.08 44.80
CA ARG A 866 -2.95 -20.40 44.79
C ARG A 866 -3.28 -21.85 45.15
N ALA A 867 -2.38 -22.79 44.87
CA ALA A 867 -2.58 -24.21 45.16
C ALA A 867 -2.58 -24.54 46.67
N THR A 868 -1.92 -23.73 47.50
CA THR A 868 -1.78 -23.97 48.95
C THR A 868 -2.43 -22.89 49.82
N MET A 869 -3.02 -21.87 49.20
CA MET A 869 -3.75 -20.81 49.89
C MET A 869 -5.13 -21.23 50.44
N PRO A 870 -5.90 -22.17 49.84
CA PRO A 870 -7.14 -22.65 50.46
C PRO A 870 -6.90 -23.42 51.77
N ALA A 871 -7.94 -23.46 52.63
CA ALA A 871 -7.92 -24.25 53.85
C ALA A 871 -7.60 -25.74 53.56
N PRO A 872 -6.82 -26.43 54.42
CA PRO A 872 -6.31 -25.98 55.73
C PRO A 872 -4.89 -25.39 55.69
N ASN A 873 -4.32 -25.13 54.51
CA ASN A 873 -2.88 -24.86 54.37
C ASN A 873 -2.50 -23.37 54.40
N THR A 874 -3.48 -22.46 54.47
CA THR A 874 -3.29 -21.00 54.38
C THR A 874 -2.26 -20.46 55.38
N GLU A 875 -2.39 -20.80 56.67
CA GLU A 875 -1.46 -20.34 57.71
C GLU A 875 -0.03 -20.80 57.45
N ALA A 876 0.14 -22.05 56.99
CA ALA A 876 1.45 -22.60 56.68
C ALA A 876 2.07 -21.93 55.45
N THR A 877 1.27 -21.63 54.43
CA THR A 877 1.70 -20.92 53.22
C THR A 877 2.15 -19.49 53.55
N LEU A 878 1.33 -18.74 54.29
CA LEU A 878 1.66 -17.37 54.70
C LEU A 878 2.91 -17.32 55.60
N ALA A 879 3.03 -18.26 56.54
CA ALA A 879 4.23 -18.37 57.38
C ALA A 879 5.49 -18.70 56.57
N ALA A 880 5.36 -19.50 55.50
CA ALA A 880 6.48 -19.81 54.60
C ALA A 880 6.90 -18.58 53.78
N LEU A 881 5.95 -17.82 53.23
CA LEU A 881 6.22 -16.57 52.51
C LEU A 881 6.91 -15.53 53.40
N ALA A 882 6.41 -15.35 54.63
CA ALA A 882 7.03 -14.48 55.62
C ALA A 882 8.46 -14.93 55.97
N ALA A 883 8.71 -16.24 56.05
CA ALA A 883 10.04 -16.80 56.30
C ALA A 883 11.02 -16.55 55.14
N CYS A 884 10.52 -16.42 53.91
CA CYS A 884 11.31 -16.04 52.73
C CYS A 884 11.57 -14.53 52.64
N GLY A 885 10.89 -13.74 53.47
CA GLY A 885 11.14 -12.31 53.63
C GLY A 885 10.06 -11.40 53.07
N TYR A 886 8.98 -11.95 52.49
CA TYR A 886 7.85 -11.13 52.05
C TYR A 886 7.16 -10.47 53.24
N GLN A 887 6.91 -9.17 53.10
CA GLN A 887 6.12 -8.38 54.04
C GLN A 887 4.72 -8.09 53.50
N ASN A 888 4.53 -8.23 52.20
CA ASN A 888 3.29 -7.90 51.50
C ASN A 888 2.82 -9.08 50.64
N ILE A 889 1.51 -9.20 50.46
CA ILE A 889 0.87 -10.12 49.52
C ILE A 889 -0.25 -9.38 48.79
N GLU A 890 -0.46 -9.68 47.52
CA GLU A 890 -1.65 -9.28 46.77
C GLU A 890 -2.57 -10.50 46.59
N PRO A 891 -3.67 -10.63 47.36
CA PRO A 891 -4.59 -11.75 47.23
C PRO A 891 -5.33 -11.75 45.88
N SER A 892 -5.63 -12.94 45.35
CA SER A 892 -6.44 -13.12 44.14
C SER A 892 -7.95 -12.95 44.40
N SER A 893 -8.72 -12.70 43.34
CA SER A 893 -10.15 -12.29 43.40
C SER A 893 -11.11 -13.23 44.10
N ASN A 894 -10.78 -14.51 44.23
CA ASN A 894 -11.60 -15.48 44.94
C ASN A 894 -11.34 -15.53 46.46
N LEU A 895 -10.35 -14.77 46.96
CA LEU A 895 -9.89 -14.76 48.36
C LEU A 895 -9.67 -16.16 48.95
N TYR A 896 -9.41 -17.15 48.09
CA TYR A 896 -9.21 -18.56 48.43
C TYR A 896 -10.36 -19.19 49.27
N GLY A 897 -11.57 -18.64 49.15
CA GLY A 897 -12.76 -19.09 49.87
C GLY A 897 -12.97 -18.46 51.27
N TYR A 898 -12.16 -17.47 51.64
CA TYR A 898 -12.32 -16.69 52.86
C TYR A 898 -13.08 -15.38 52.61
N THR A 899 -13.62 -14.79 53.67
CA THR A 899 -14.03 -13.37 53.62
C THR A 899 -12.81 -12.46 53.77
N GLY A 900 -12.94 -11.18 53.40
CA GLY A 900 -11.88 -10.17 53.59
C GLY A 900 -11.36 -10.14 55.03
N ASP A 901 -12.26 -10.11 56.03
CA ASP A 901 -11.89 -10.13 57.45
C ASP A 901 -11.08 -11.38 57.84
N GLN A 902 -11.55 -12.57 57.42
CA GLN A 902 -10.90 -13.84 57.77
C GLN A 902 -9.50 -13.92 57.17
N LEU A 903 -9.35 -13.53 55.90
CA LEU A 903 -8.07 -13.55 55.23
C LEU A 903 -7.13 -12.46 55.79
N GLY A 904 -7.66 -11.28 56.10
CA GLY A 904 -6.92 -10.19 56.73
C GLY A 904 -6.34 -10.59 58.10
N GLU A 905 -7.13 -11.27 58.93
CA GLU A 905 -6.65 -11.82 60.22
C GLU A 905 -5.52 -12.84 60.03
N LEU A 906 -5.62 -13.72 59.03
CA LEU A 906 -4.59 -14.73 58.72
C LEU A 906 -3.29 -14.09 58.21
N ILE A 907 -3.40 -13.09 57.32
CA ILE A 907 -2.26 -12.33 56.78
C ILE A 907 -1.56 -11.57 57.92
N ALA A 908 -2.33 -10.88 58.77
CA ALA A 908 -1.79 -10.16 59.92
C ALA A 908 -1.14 -11.10 60.95
N ALA A 909 -1.71 -12.28 61.19
CA ALA A 909 -1.14 -13.29 62.09
C ALA A 909 0.21 -13.83 61.61
N ALA A 910 0.43 -13.86 60.29
CA ALA A 910 1.72 -14.20 59.68
C ALA A 910 2.73 -13.03 59.71
N GLY A 911 2.31 -11.83 60.16
CA GLY A 911 3.15 -10.63 60.19
C GLY A 911 3.28 -9.93 58.83
N MET A 912 2.38 -10.22 57.89
CA MET A 912 2.35 -9.63 56.56
C MET A 912 1.21 -8.61 56.43
N ARG A 913 1.19 -7.86 55.32
CA ARG A 913 0.12 -6.92 54.94
C ARG A 913 -0.41 -7.25 53.55
N ALA A 914 -1.60 -6.77 53.23
CA ALA A 914 -2.17 -6.84 51.89
C ALA A 914 -2.41 -5.44 51.32
N PRO A 915 -1.36 -4.73 50.85
CA PRO A 915 -1.50 -3.36 50.35
C PRO A 915 -2.29 -3.27 49.04
N SER A 916 -2.40 -4.37 48.29
CA SER A 916 -3.26 -4.49 47.11
C SER A 916 -4.10 -5.76 47.18
N VAL A 917 -5.22 -5.79 46.46
CA VAL A 917 -6.05 -6.99 46.24
C VAL A 917 -6.60 -7.02 44.82
N GLY A 918 -6.51 -8.18 44.16
CA GLY A 918 -7.12 -8.39 42.84
C GLY A 918 -8.60 -8.69 42.94
N LEU A 919 -9.47 -8.00 42.19
CA LEU A 919 -10.92 -8.24 42.10
C LEU A 919 -11.39 -8.18 40.63
N ASP A 920 -12.60 -8.67 40.34
CA ASP A 920 -13.13 -8.67 38.95
C ASP A 920 -13.87 -7.37 38.59
N LEU A 921 -13.80 -6.95 37.32
CA LEU A 921 -14.45 -5.73 36.84
C LEU A 921 -15.96 -5.71 37.15
N GLY A 922 -16.65 -6.84 36.98
CA GLY A 922 -18.07 -6.95 37.30
C GLY A 922 -18.37 -6.80 38.79
N GLN A 923 -17.42 -7.04 39.71
CA GLN A 923 -17.60 -6.73 41.14
C GLN A 923 -17.66 -5.22 41.39
N ILE A 924 -16.78 -4.44 40.76
CA ILE A 924 -16.79 -2.98 40.92
C ILE A 924 -18.03 -2.36 40.27
N GLU A 925 -18.43 -2.83 39.09
CA GLU A 925 -19.64 -2.35 38.39
C GLU A 925 -20.92 -2.61 39.19
N ARG A 926 -21.03 -3.79 39.82
CA ARG A 926 -22.26 -4.19 40.52
C ARG A 926 -22.33 -3.68 41.95
N ASN A 927 -21.21 -3.56 42.65
CA ASN A 927 -21.17 -3.25 44.07
C ASN A 927 -19.81 -2.71 44.56
N ILE A 928 -19.48 -1.47 44.18
CA ILE A 928 -18.28 -0.78 44.65
C ILE A 928 -18.18 -0.70 46.19
N GLU A 929 -19.29 -0.57 46.91
CA GLU A 929 -19.28 -0.50 48.39
C GLU A 929 -18.80 -1.82 49.02
N GLY A 930 -19.19 -2.96 48.47
CA GLY A 930 -18.71 -4.27 48.92
C GLY A 930 -17.22 -4.50 48.59
N VAL A 931 -16.75 -3.93 47.49
CA VAL A 931 -15.33 -3.91 47.13
C VAL A 931 -14.54 -3.07 48.13
N ILE A 932 -15.01 -1.86 48.45
CA ILE A 932 -14.42 -0.99 49.47
C ILE A 932 -14.39 -1.67 50.85
N GLU A 933 -15.48 -2.34 51.25
CA GLU A 933 -15.54 -3.09 52.52
C GLU A 933 -14.48 -4.21 52.55
N THR A 934 -14.35 -4.96 51.45
CA THR A 934 -13.37 -6.04 51.32
C THR A 934 -11.93 -5.50 51.37
N ALA A 935 -11.63 -4.43 50.62
CA ALA A 935 -10.32 -3.79 50.62
C ALA A 935 -9.95 -3.27 52.02
N LYS A 936 -10.88 -2.59 52.71
CA LYS A 936 -10.68 -2.12 54.09
C LYS A 936 -10.47 -3.26 55.09
N ALA A 937 -11.18 -4.37 54.94
CA ALA A 937 -11.02 -5.53 55.80
C ALA A 937 -9.62 -6.16 55.66
N LEU A 938 -9.04 -6.13 54.46
CA LEU A 938 -7.68 -6.58 54.19
C LEU A 938 -6.61 -5.52 54.55
N GLY A 939 -7.01 -4.26 54.67
CA GLY A 939 -6.11 -3.12 54.83
C GLY A 939 -5.42 -2.71 53.52
N ALA A 940 -6.07 -2.95 52.38
CA ALA A 940 -5.57 -2.63 51.05
C ALA A 940 -5.72 -1.14 50.72
N GLU A 941 -4.67 -0.59 50.12
CA GLU A 941 -4.60 0.76 49.56
C GLU A 941 -4.98 0.74 48.07
N TYR A 942 -4.73 -0.39 47.39
CA TYR A 942 -5.02 -0.61 45.99
C TYR A 942 -6.04 -1.74 45.77
N VAL A 943 -6.91 -1.57 44.77
CA VAL A 943 -7.75 -2.64 44.22
C VAL A 943 -7.41 -2.79 42.76
N ARG A 944 -6.85 -3.96 42.41
CA ARG A 944 -6.45 -4.24 41.05
C ARG A 944 -7.52 -4.99 40.27
N ILE A 945 -7.77 -4.54 39.05
CA ILE A 945 -8.73 -5.08 38.09
C ILE A 945 -7.97 -5.49 36.81
N SER A 946 -8.48 -6.46 36.07
CA SER A 946 -7.94 -6.85 34.77
C SER A 946 -9.04 -7.07 33.73
N GLY A 947 -8.66 -7.05 32.46
CA GLY A 947 -9.62 -7.04 31.35
C GLY A 947 -9.83 -8.34 30.60
N SER A 948 -10.27 -8.21 29.35
CA SER A 948 -10.67 -9.33 28.49
C SER A 948 -10.12 -9.22 27.08
N ALA A 949 -9.61 -10.33 26.55
CA ALA A 949 -9.15 -10.45 25.16
C ALA A 949 -10.26 -10.30 24.10
N ARG A 950 -11.52 -10.08 24.50
CA ARG A 950 -12.67 -9.90 23.59
C ARG A 950 -13.07 -8.43 23.41
N TRP A 951 -12.43 -7.52 24.11
CA TRP A 951 -12.78 -6.09 24.08
C TRP A 951 -12.09 -5.39 22.93
N ASP A 952 -12.86 -4.58 22.22
CA ASP A 952 -12.40 -3.61 21.21
C ASP A 952 -12.08 -2.25 21.87
N ALA A 953 -11.62 -1.28 21.07
CA ALA A 953 -11.33 0.08 21.55
C ALA A 953 -12.51 0.75 22.29
N ALA A 954 -13.74 0.56 21.82
CA ALA A 954 -14.93 1.15 22.45
C ALA A 954 -15.25 0.50 23.81
N ASP A 955 -15.03 -0.81 23.95
CA ASP A 955 -15.13 -1.51 25.22
C ASP A 955 -14.08 -1.01 26.21
N TYR A 956 -12.82 -0.78 25.78
CA TYR A 956 -11.76 -0.23 26.63
C TYR A 956 -12.06 1.20 27.09
N SER A 957 -12.57 2.05 26.20
CA SER A 957 -13.04 3.40 26.55
C SER A 957 -14.17 3.37 27.59
N ARG A 958 -15.18 2.50 27.39
CA ARG A 958 -16.25 2.30 28.38
C ARG A 958 -15.70 1.83 29.73
N VAL A 959 -14.70 0.96 29.73
CA VAL A 959 -14.07 0.49 30.97
C VAL A 959 -13.30 1.62 31.65
N ALA A 960 -12.62 2.49 30.91
CA ALA A 960 -11.97 3.67 31.47
C ALA A 960 -12.98 4.58 32.19
N ASP A 961 -14.16 4.83 31.60
CA ASP A 961 -15.26 5.57 32.24
C ASP A 961 -15.72 4.93 33.56
N ILE A 962 -15.90 3.60 33.57
CA ILE A 962 -16.28 2.85 34.78
C ILE A 962 -15.20 2.98 35.86
N LEU A 963 -13.94 2.84 35.48
CA LEU A 963 -12.81 2.96 36.41
C LEU A 963 -12.72 4.39 36.97
N ASN A 964 -12.98 5.42 36.17
CA ASN A 964 -13.03 6.80 36.63
C ASN A 964 -14.17 7.03 37.62
N GLU A 965 -15.39 6.59 37.29
CA GLU A 965 -16.57 6.76 38.14
C GLU A 965 -16.39 6.02 39.48
N GLN A 966 -16.03 4.74 39.44
CA GLN A 966 -15.87 3.93 40.63
C GLN A 966 -14.59 4.29 41.41
N GLY A 967 -13.55 4.71 40.70
CA GLY A 967 -12.31 5.22 41.26
C GLY A 967 -12.53 6.49 42.08
N ALA A 968 -13.33 7.43 41.58
CA ALA A 968 -13.75 8.61 42.35
C ALA A 968 -14.37 8.21 43.70
N ARG A 969 -15.28 7.23 43.70
CA ARG A 969 -15.92 6.76 44.93
C ARG A 969 -14.95 6.03 45.86
N ALA A 970 -14.10 5.15 45.32
CA ALA A 970 -13.10 4.43 46.11
C ALA A 970 -12.09 5.39 46.77
N LYS A 971 -11.70 6.45 46.06
CA LYS A 971 -10.74 7.46 46.53
C LYS A 971 -11.22 8.20 47.77
N GLU A 972 -12.52 8.48 47.88
CA GLU A 972 -13.12 9.10 49.07
C GLU A 972 -12.86 8.29 50.35
N GLU A 973 -12.66 6.98 50.20
CA GLU A 973 -12.43 6.04 51.28
C GLU A 973 -10.95 5.66 51.44
N GLY A 974 -10.06 6.31 50.67
CA GLY A 974 -8.61 6.12 50.71
C GLY A 974 -8.11 4.92 49.90
N ILE A 975 -8.87 4.45 48.91
CA ILE A 975 -8.50 3.32 48.04
C ILE A 975 -8.30 3.83 46.61
N THR A 976 -7.25 3.39 45.94
CA THR A 976 -6.99 3.66 44.51
C THR A 976 -7.28 2.41 43.68
N LEU A 977 -7.97 2.56 42.54
CA LEU A 977 -8.12 1.46 41.59
C LEU A 977 -6.86 1.35 40.73
N ALA A 978 -6.43 0.14 40.41
CA ALA A 978 -5.31 -0.10 39.50
C ALA A 978 -5.72 -1.06 38.37
N TYR A 979 -5.36 -0.78 37.13
CA TYR A 979 -5.61 -1.70 36.01
C TYR A 979 -4.37 -2.52 35.66
N HIS A 980 -4.54 -3.83 35.52
CA HIS A 980 -3.50 -4.80 35.20
C HIS A 980 -3.63 -5.32 33.77
N ASN A 981 -2.53 -5.28 33.02
CA ASN A 981 -2.45 -5.70 31.62
C ASN A 981 -2.07 -7.17 31.43
N HIS A 982 -2.45 -7.70 30.28
CA HIS A 982 -1.90 -8.89 29.65
C HIS A 982 -1.25 -8.51 28.30
N ASP A 983 -0.99 -9.50 27.45
CA ASP A 983 -0.45 -9.33 26.10
C ASP A 983 -1.49 -8.70 25.15
N PHE A 984 -2.75 -9.12 25.27
CA PHE A 984 -3.81 -8.73 24.36
C PHE A 984 -4.21 -7.25 24.44
N GLU A 985 -3.94 -6.54 25.54
CA GLU A 985 -4.11 -5.09 25.61
C GLU A 985 -3.13 -4.35 24.67
N PHE A 986 -2.00 -4.96 24.29
CA PHE A 986 -1.00 -4.30 23.45
C PHE A 986 -1.22 -4.49 21.94
N ARG A 987 -2.29 -5.16 21.52
CA ARG A 987 -2.70 -5.20 20.12
C ARG A 987 -3.17 -3.82 19.66
N THR A 988 -3.05 -3.57 18.35
CA THR A 988 -3.47 -2.33 17.71
C THR A 988 -4.76 -2.57 16.94
N GLU A 989 -5.73 -1.66 17.10
CA GLU A 989 -6.92 -1.55 16.25
C GLU A 989 -6.94 -0.12 15.70
N ASP A 990 -7.18 0.04 14.40
CA ASP A 990 -7.26 1.36 13.73
C ASP A 990 -6.07 2.29 14.04
N GLY A 991 -4.86 1.71 14.09
CA GLY A 991 -3.62 2.43 14.40
C GLY A 991 -3.44 2.83 15.88
N VAL A 992 -4.39 2.49 16.76
CA VAL A 992 -4.32 2.77 18.21
C VAL A 992 -4.10 1.49 19.00
N ARG A 993 -3.06 1.48 19.85
CA ARG A 993 -2.82 0.38 20.80
C ARG A 993 -3.87 0.43 21.90
N LEU A 994 -4.60 -0.66 22.14
CA LEU A 994 -5.74 -0.66 23.07
C LEU A 994 -5.36 -0.28 24.51
N TYR A 995 -4.16 -0.66 24.94
CA TYR A 995 -3.59 -0.25 26.23
C TYR A 995 -3.45 1.28 26.34
N ASP A 996 -3.17 1.97 25.24
CA ASP A 996 -3.06 3.43 25.23
C ASP A 996 -4.41 4.10 25.47
N VAL A 997 -5.50 3.52 24.98
CA VAL A 997 -6.88 3.99 25.25
C VAL A 997 -7.13 3.99 26.76
N LEU A 998 -6.86 2.88 27.44
CA LEU A 998 -7.03 2.76 28.88
C LEU A 998 -6.18 3.75 29.67
N VAL A 999 -4.89 3.89 29.33
CA VAL A 999 -4.01 4.81 30.05
C VAL A 999 -4.41 6.27 29.84
N ARG A 1000 -4.78 6.66 28.61
CA ARG A 1000 -5.17 8.04 28.30
C ARG A 1000 -6.52 8.43 28.92
N GLU A 1001 -7.50 7.55 28.84
CA GLU A 1001 -8.87 7.89 29.22
C GLU A 1001 -9.16 7.71 30.71
N THR A 1002 -8.26 7.06 31.47
CA THR A 1002 -8.38 6.99 32.94
C THR A 1002 -7.73 8.18 33.64
N ASP A 1003 -8.44 8.80 34.57
CA ASP A 1003 -7.96 9.92 35.37
C ASP A 1003 -6.81 9.46 36.29
N PRO A 1004 -5.59 10.01 36.12
CA PRO A 1004 -4.41 9.63 36.89
C PRO A 1004 -4.53 9.90 38.41
N ASN A 1005 -5.51 10.70 38.86
CA ASN A 1005 -5.76 10.91 40.29
C ASN A 1005 -6.65 9.83 40.91
N LEU A 1006 -7.42 9.14 40.07
CA LEU A 1006 -8.45 8.19 40.47
C LEU A 1006 -8.03 6.74 40.20
N VAL A 1007 -7.25 6.51 39.13
CA VAL A 1007 -6.88 5.19 38.62
C VAL A 1007 -5.39 5.15 38.25
N ASP A 1008 -4.69 4.19 38.82
CA ASP A 1008 -3.30 3.85 38.48
C ASP A 1008 -3.21 2.59 37.60
N MET A 1009 -2.00 2.24 37.17
CA MET A 1009 -1.72 1.01 36.44
C MET A 1009 -0.84 0.06 37.26
N GLU A 1010 -1.15 -1.22 37.16
CA GLU A 1010 -0.29 -2.33 37.58
C GLU A 1010 0.35 -2.96 36.34
N LEU A 1011 1.54 -2.47 35.97
CA LEU A 1011 2.21 -2.93 34.76
C LEU A 1011 2.82 -4.32 34.97
N ASP A 1012 2.31 -5.30 34.22
CA ASP A 1012 2.91 -6.62 34.08
C ASP A 1012 4.05 -6.58 33.07
N LEU A 1013 5.26 -6.70 33.61
CA LEU A 1013 6.50 -6.59 32.86
C LEU A 1013 6.71 -7.78 31.91
N TYR A 1014 6.21 -8.96 32.27
CA TYR A 1014 6.31 -10.13 31.40
C TYR A 1014 5.41 -9.95 30.19
N TRP A 1015 4.14 -9.62 30.40
CA TRP A 1015 3.19 -9.55 29.30
C TRP A 1015 3.50 -8.40 28.33
N ALA A 1016 4.02 -7.28 28.84
CA ALA A 1016 4.54 -6.21 27.98
C ALA A 1016 5.69 -6.71 27.10
N VAL A 1017 6.69 -7.39 27.68
CA VAL A 1017 7.83 -7.91 26.93
C VAL A 1017 7.43 -9.04 25.96
N ASP A 1018 6.51 -9.91 26.36
CA ASP A 1018 6.01 -11.01 25.52
C ASP A 1018 5.25 -10.49 24.29
N ALA A 1019 4.51 -9.39 24.45
CA ALA A 1019 3.88 -8.66 23.36
C ALA A 1019 4.86 -7.79 22.53
N GLY A 1020 6.17 -7.85 22.82
CA GLY A 1020 7.19 -7.07 22.11
C GLY A 1020 7.26 -5.59 22.50
N VAL A 1021 6.58 -5.18 23.57
CA VAL A 1021 6.58 -3.80 24.07
C VAL A 1021 7.70 -3.59 25.07
N ASP A 1022 8.48 -2.51 24.91
CA ASP A 1022 9.54 -2.14 25.87
C ASP A 1022 8.94 -1.43 27.10
N PRO A 1023 9.02 -2.02 28.32
CA PRO A 1023 8.44 -1.41 29.53
C PRO A 1023 9.05 -0.05 29.89
N VAL A 1024 10.32 0.18 29.55
CA VAL A 1024 10.94 1.50 29.75
C VAL A 1024 10.32 2.54 28.82
N GLY A 1025 10.03 2.16 27.58
CA GLY A 1025 9.33 3.02 26.63
C GLY A 1025 7.95 3.42 27.14
N LEU A 1026 7.18 2.46 27.68
CA LEU A 1026 5.88 2.72 28.32
C LEU A 1026 5.99 3.68 29.51
N ILE A 1027 6.97 3.47 30.40
CA ILE A 1027 7.20 4.34 31.57
C ILE A 1027 7.56 5.76 31.13
N GLN A 1028 8.34 5.91 30.06
CA GLN A 1028 8.70 7.21 29.51
C GLN A 1028 7.53 7.90 28.82
N GLN A 1029 6.65 7.12 28.19
CA GLN A 1029 5.42 7.59 27.54
C GLN A 1029 4.35 7.98 28.58
N TYR A 1030 4.26 7.30 29.71
CA TYR A 1030 3.22 7.56 30.72
C TYR A 1030 3.83 7.73 32.13
N PRO A 1031 4.59 8.81 32.36
CA PRO A 1031 5.28 9.02 33.63
C PRO A 1031 4.28 9.16 34.79
N GLY A 1032 4.58 8.47 35.89
CA GLY A 1032 3.77 8.49 37.11
C GLY A 1032 2.50 7.64 37.07
N ARG A 1033 2.28 6.82 36.03
CA ARG A 1033 1.06 6.01 35.89
C ARG A 1033 1.18 4.58 36.41
N PHE A 1034 2.38 4.12 36.80
CA PHE A 1034 2.64 2.70 37.09
C PHE A 1034 3.00 2.51 38.56
N SER A 1035 2.04 2.74 39.46
CA SER A 1035 2.24 2.64 40.92
C SER A 1035 2.52 1.21 41.38
N LEU A 1036 2.05 0.21 40.64
CA LEU A 1036 2.29 -1.20 40.95
C LEU A 1036 3.00 -1.88 39.78
N LEU A 1037 3.93 -2.78 40.07
CA LEU A 1037 4.56 -3.63 39.06
C LEU A 1037 4.32 -5.10 39.37
N HIS A 1038 3.82 -5.84 38.37
CA HIS A 1038 3.91 -7.29 38.35
C HIS A 1038 5.27 -7.70 37.80
N VAL A 1039 6.11 -8.20 38.70
CA VAL A 1039 7.47 -8.63 38.42
C VAL A 1039 7.43 -10.13 38.11
N LYS A 1040 7.21 -10.43 36.83
CA LYS A 1040 7.24 -11.76 36.23
C LYS A 1040 8.42 -11.85 35.29
N ASP A 1041 9.12 -12.98 35.25
CA ASP A 1041 10.28 -13.16 34.38
C ASP A 1041 10.03 -14.20 33.28
N ARG A 1042 10.72 -14.01 32.16
CA ARG A 1042 10.52 -14.75 30.92
C ARG A 1042 11.76 -15.54 30.58
N ALA A 1043 11.64 -16.86 30.48
CA ALA A 1043 12.70 -17.70 29.96
C ALA A 1043 12.97 -17.40 28.48
N ALA A 1044 14.14 -17.81 27.98
CA ALA A 1044 14.53 -17.55 26.59
C ALA A 1044 13.58 -18.17 25.54
N ASP A 1045 12.84 -19.23 25.91
CA ASP A 1045 11.84 -19.88 25.06
C ASP A 1045 10.43 -19.29 25.19
N GLY A 1046 10.28 -18.22 25.99
CA GLY A 1046 8.99 -17.59 26.27
C GLY A 1046 8.12 -18.30 27.29
N SER A 1047 8.67 -19.25 28.05
CA SER A 1047 7.98 -19.79 29.22
C SER A 1047 8.24 -18.95 30.48
N PHE A 1048 7.43 -19.14 31.52
CA PHE A 1048 7.62 -18.47 32.80
C PHE A 1048 8.90 -18.94 33.51
N ALA A 1049 9.68 -18.00 34.03
CA ALA A 1049 10.84 -18.22 34.88
C ALA A 1049 10.64 -17.59 36.26
N ASP A 1050 11.39 -18.08 37.24
CA ASP A 1050 11.48 -17.39 38.53
C ASP A 1050 12.24 -16.06 38.34
N VAL A 1051 11.87 -15.03 39.11
CA VAL A 1051 12.41 -13.68 38.91
C VAL A 1051 13.92 -13.69 39.11
N GLY A 1052 14.65 -13.32 38.06
CA GLY A 1052 16.12 -13.30 38.03
C GLY A 1052 16.76 -14.50 37.32
N GLU A 1053 15.99 -15.50 36.91
CA GLU A 1053 16.45 -16.62 36.10
C GLU A 1053 16.12 -16.49 34.61
N GLY A 1054 15.26 -15.53 34.25
CA GLY A 1054 14.86 -15.26 32.88
C GLY A 1054 15.67 -14.15 32.20
N THR A 1055 15.07 -13.52 31.20
CA THR A 1055 15.72 -12.58 30.29
C THR A 1055 15.36 -11.12 30.53
N ILE A 1056 14.40 -10.82 31.41
CA ILE A 1056 13.95 -9.44 31.61
C ILE A 1056 14.97 -8.67 32.46
N ASP A 1057 15.45 -7.54 31.93
CA ASP A 1057 16.40 -6.67 32.62
C ASP A 1057 15.69 -5.76 33.63
N PHE A 1058 15.35 -6.33 34.79
CA PHE A 1058 14.70 -5.59 35.87
C PHE A 1058 15.55 -4.43 36.39
N GLY A 1059 16.87 -4.51 36.31
CA GLY A 1059 17.75 -3.41 36.73
C GLY A 1059 17.55 -2.17 35.85
N ARG A 1060 17.50 -2.37 34.53
CA ARG A 1060 17.19 -1.32 33.54
C ARG A 1060 15.79 -0.71 33.77
N ILE A 1061 14.79 -1.54 34.05
CA ILE A 1061 13.41 -1.08 34.25
C ILE A 1061 13.29 -0.31 35.57
N PHE A 1062 13.77 -0.88 36.68
CA PHE A 1062 13.66 -0.28 38.00
C PHE A 1062 14.51 0.99 38.16
N ALA A 1063 15.52 1.22 37.32
CA ALA A 1063 16.17 2.53 37.24
C ALA A 1063 15.17 3.68 37.02
N HIS A 1064 14.02 3.39 36.40
CA HIS A 1064 12.95 4.34 36.12
C HIS A 1064 11.79 4.30 37.14
N SER A 1065 11.92 3.59 38.27
CA SER A 1065 10.81 3.47 39.24
C SER A 1065 10.30 4.80 39.79
N GLU A 1066 11.18 5.79 39.97
CA GLU A 1066 10.77 7.14 40.41
C GLU A 1066 9.98 7.86 39.31
N LEU A 1067 10.32 7.65 38.03
CA LEU A 1067 9.58 8.20 36.89
C LEU A 1067 8.23 7.50 36.71
N ALA A 1068 8.18 6.20 36.97
CA ALA A 1068 6.96 5.38 36.92
C ALA A 1068 5.98 5.66 38.07
N GLY A 1069 6.48 6.10 39.24
CA GLY A 1069 5.68 6.28 40.46
C GLY A 1069 5.51 5.01 41.30
N VAL A 1070 6.45 4.07 41.24
CA VAL A 1070 6.26 2.72 41.81
C VAL A 1070 6.23 2.73 43.34
N ASP A 1071 5.12 2.25 43.90
CA ASP A 1071 4.92 1.98 45.33
C ASP A 1071 5.24 0.53 45.71
N TYR A 1072 4.84 -0.45 44.90
CA TYR A 1072 5.03 -1.88 45.20
C TYR A 1072 5.50 -2.70 43.99
N TYR A 1073 6.35 -3.68 44.29
CA TYR A 1073 6.89 -4.66 43.33
C TYR A 1073 6.36 -6.05 43.72
N PHE A 1074 5.34 -6.53 43.01
CA PHE A 1074 4.73 -7.82 43.28
C PHE A 1074 5.33 -8.89 42.38
N THR A 1075 6.09 -9.82 42.96
CA THR A 1075 6.58 -10.98 42.20
C THR A 1075 5.43 -11.91 41.88
N GLU A 1076 5.42 -12.46 40.66
CA GLU A 1076 4.48 -13.49 40.27
C GLU A 1076 5.13 -14.54 39.36
N ASN A 1077 4.65 -15.77 39.44
CA ASN A 1077 4.90 -16.81 38.45
C ASN A 1077 3.60 -17.60 38.24
N ASP A 1078 3.07 -17.57 37.02
CA ASP A 1078 1.81 -18.21 36.66
C ASP A 1078 1.92 -19.75 36.63
N GLN A 1079 3.13 -20.25 36.35
CA GLN A 1079 3.44 -21.68 36.25
C GLN A 1079 4.65 -22.08 37.13
N PRO A 1080 4.57 -21.87 38.45
CA PRO A 1080 5.74 -22.01 39.33
C PRO A 1080 6.18 -23.47 39.43
N ARG A 1081 7.50 -23.70 39.41
CA ARG A 1081 8.10 -25.04 39.49
C ARG A 1081 9.24 -25.04 40.52
N PRO A 1082 9.38 -26.09 41.36
CA PRO A 1082 8.48 -27.24 41.49
C PRO A 1082 7.14 -26.91 42.17
N ASP A 1083 7.08 -25.80 42.93
CA ASP A 1083 5.88 -25.30 43.60
C ASP A 1083 5.97 -23.78 43.83
N GLY A 1084 4.83 -23.16 44.15
CA GLY A 1084 4.71 -21.72 44.32
C GLY A 1084 5.48 -21.12 45.48
N ILE A 1085 5.73 -21.88 46.56
CA ILE A 1085 6.47 -21.36 47.71
C ILE A 1085 7.95 -21.26 47.35
N SER A 1086 8.54 -22.33 46.79
CA SER A 1086 9.95 -22.30 46.34
C SER A 1086 10.20 -21.20 45.32
N SER A 1087 9.36 -21.10 44.29
CA SER A 1087 9.44 -20.06 43.24
C SER A 1087 9.38 -18.64 43.82
N ALA A 1088 8.46 -18.38 44.76
CA ALA A 1088 8.39 -17.08 45.44
C ALA A 1088 9.64 -16.80 46.28
N CYS A 1089 10.18 -17.78 46.99
CA CYS A 1089 11.38 -17.59 47.81
C CYS A 1089 12.63 -17.28 46.97
N ASP A 1090 12.78 -17.92 45.81
CA ASP A 1090 13.88 -17.67 44.89
C ASP A 1090 13.76 -16.28 44.25
N SER A 1091 12.55 -15.90 43.83
CA SER A 1091 12.24 -14.55 43.31
C SER A 1091 12.53 -13.44 44.34
N MET A 1092 12.15 -13.65 45.60
CA MET A 1092 12.44 -12.72 46.70
C MET A 1092 13.95 -12.57 46.94
N ALA A 1093 14.69 -13.69 46.92
CA ALA A 1093 16.14 -13.67 47.12
C ALA A 1093 16.84 -12.87 46.02
N TYR A 1094 16.40 -12.97 44.77
CA TYR A 1094 16.91 -12.16 43.68
C TYR A 1094 16.64 -10.66 43.94
N LEU A 1095 15.39 -10.25 44.17
CA LEU A 1095 15.05 -8.83 44.34
C LEU A 1095 15.76 -8.16 45.53
N GLN A 1096 16.01 -8.87 46.62
CA GLN A 1096 16.82 -8.35 47.74
C GLN A 1096 18.29 -8.05 47.37
N THR A 1097 18.81 -8.76 46.37
CA THR A 1097 20.20 -8.63 45.91
C THR A 1097 20.36 -7.79 44.65
N LEU A 1098 19.28 -7.58 43.89
CA LEU A 1098 19.26 -6.73 42.71
C LEU A 1098 19.70 -5.30 43.06
N ARG A 1099 20.57 -4.74 42.22
CA ARG A 1099 21.01 -3.36 42.31
C ARG A 1099 20.82 -2.67 40.97
N TYR A 1100 20.34 -1.43 41.00
CA TYR A 1100 20.01 -0.64 39.81
C TYR A 1100 20.37 0.83 40.00
#